data_AF-A0A229VX20-F1
#
_entry.id   AF-A0A229VX20-F1
#
_cell.length_a   1.000
_cell.length_b   1.000
_cell.length_c   1.000
_cell.angle_alpha   90.00
_cell.angle_beta   90.00
_cell.angle_gamma   90.00
#
_symmetry.space_group_name_H-M   'P 1'
#
loop_
_entity.id
_entity.type
_entity.pdbx_description
1 polymer ?
#
loop_
_entity_poly.entity_id
_entity_poly.type
_entity_poly.pdbx_seq_one_letter_code
_entity_poly.pdbx_strand_id
1 'polypeptide(L)'
;MTVLNKAGLRKVVKTAVAAVVSVATFGTLAVAGAGTAVADDSLTLPQPASSKTVTHNNDGTYTMTLSVTGKTAQNSTVKTAPTDIVLVVDKSNSMRGDRFTTAKNAATGLADKLLTADNAKSGVVRMSVVTFDTKAQNATNWTTSANDVNAAIGDQPYYADRYRGGTNWDDALEKANAATARTNATKYIVFLSDGLPTYRNDARYGIAGNGQDDEDGRNYAAALAEANKRGNAVLYSVSAASEANDNMRRLANETKPAGTFFDGSNSAKLNDAFNSIYDKITSTAAYSNVVVSDKLSDYVTFAETNADGTPAFTATKGGKAWANAPKPTVDGKTITWNLGSTELEAVEYQLSVKLKPTQDAYDQAVKNGKESTLPSNDDATVNYNVVTKVNGQPGKPQPGTPVKLPAGTITVPVSKVTINKVWAGKEPSTNSLDVTLLKDGKDYQTVTLTKADNWTKTVIVPAGTDSHTWTVAEPNVAEGYTAVISGDNGKKFAAGTADSATITVTNTYEAKPATLNGKDNLKGTKEFTGRADNAWLEGDKFDFALAGADDATKAAVKSGDVKLGNDTASVTGKNGEFSFGDVTFAKAGDYAFAITETKGNIAGVTYDGHAYTVKVKVTDNGKGQLEAKVDSTSGSSTFKNTYAAKAVTSGELTAKKTLKGGDLADQQFTFTAAPETAKESEAKDSDAKTAPAFTSATAKNDAKGVVNFGTVTFDKAGTYAYTVSEKNDAQKNIKYDDSTYTVTYTVTDDTKGSLKIEKTTIVKKTADNTAEAKEIAFANQQGIPATPLTPATPVKPDDGNKPETKPSTPSTTEQKTQAPAKQQAQQAKKAQPKQLSRTGAAVTGVAIAGLIVAVIGGAMLIARRREINSL
;
A
#
# COMPACT_ATOMS: atom_id res chain seq x y z
N MET A 1 -11.66 65.85 17.40
CA MET A 1 -12.27 65.92 18.75
C MET A 1 -13.58 65.16 18.79
N THR A 2 -13.53 63.84 18.75
CA THR A 2 -13.81 63.37 17.39
C THR A 2 -15.16 62.68 17.34
N VAL A 3 -16.17 63.53 17.20
CA VAL A 3 -17.45 63.33 16.51
C VAL A 3 -17.44 62.14 15.54
N LEU A 4 -18.63 61.50 15.40
CA LEU A 4 -19.09 60.58 14.33
C LEU A 4 -18.55 59.14 14.41
N ASN A 5 -19.22 58.06 13.99
CA ASN A 5 -20.56 57.71 13.46
C ASN A 5 -20.39 56.29 12.87
N LYS A 6 -21.46 55.46 12.86
CA LYS A 6 -21.78 54.37 11.88
C LYS A 6 -20.71 53.30 11.54
N ALA A 7 -20.99 52.05 11.20
CA ALA A 7 -22.15 51.24 10.82
C ALA A 7 -21.68 49.77 11.02
N GLY A 8 -22.47 48.71 11.21
CA GLY A 8 -23.87 48.42 10.92
C GLY A 8 -23.88 46.98 10.38
N LEU A 9 -24.71 46.07 10.91
CA LEU A 9 -25.32 44.97 10.13
C LEU A 9 -26.37 44.21 10.95
N ARG A 10 -27.61 44.33 10.48
CA ARG A 10 -28.80 43.45 10.55
C ARG A 10 -28.71 42.20 11.45
N LYS A 11 -29.63 42.08 12.42
CA LYS A 11 -30.06 40.79 12.96
C LYS A 11 -31.58 40.69 12.94
N VAL A 12 -32.06 39.71 12.18
CA VAL A 12 -33.47 39.35 11.99
C VAL A 12 -33.99 38.62 13.22
N VAL A 13 -35.27 38.88 13.50
CA VAL A 13 -36.16 38.41 14.55
C VAL A 13 -36.00 36.91 14.89
N LYS A 14 -35.80 36.60 16.17
CA LYS A 14 -36.09 35.28 16.76
C LYS A 14 -37.35 35.40 17.61
N THR A 15 -38.42 34.78 17.16
CA THR A 15 -39.64 34.56 17.96
C THR A 15 -39.36 33.43 18.95
N ALA A 16 -39.23 33.77 20.23
CA ALA A 16 -39.32 32.81 21.32
C ALA A 16 -40.78 32.77 21.78
N VAL A 17 -41.48 31.65 21.59
CA VAL A 17 -42.80 31.43 22.19
C VAL A 17 -42.60 30.70 23.51
N ALA A 18 -43.03 31.38 24.57
CA ALA A 18 -43.01 30.94 25.94
C ALA A 18 -44.01 29.80 26.19
N ALA A 19 -43.58 28.75 26.89
CA ALA A 19 -44.47 27.83 27.58
C ALA A 19 -44.76 28.41 28.98
N VAL A 20 -45.93 29.05 29.11
CA VAL A 20 -46.44 29.53 30.41
C VAL A 20 -47.01 28.33 31.16
N VAL A 21 -46.31 27.91 32.23
CA VAL A 21 -46.85 27.00 33.24
C VAL A 21 -47.60 27.87 34.25
N SER A 22 -48.92 27.97 34.10
CA SER A 22 -49.80 28.61 35.07
C SER A 22 -50.03 27.69 36.26
N VAL A 23 -49.42 28.04 37.40
CA VAL A 23 -49.70 27.48 38.72
C VAL A 23 -50.99 28.15 39.24
N ALA A 24 -52.08 27.38 39.33
CA ALA A 24 -53.31 27.82 39.98
C ALA A 24 -53.26 27.43 41.47
N THR A 25 -53.11 28.43 42.33
CA THR A 25 -53.30 28.36 43.78
C THR A 25 -54.78 28.09 44.10
N PHE A 26 -55.05 27.00 44.84
CA PHE A 26 -56.37 26.69 45.38
C PHE A 26 -56.70 27.62 46.57
N GLY A 27 -57.75 28.42 46.40
CA GLY A 27 -58.45 29.09 47.50
C GLY A 27 -59.64 28.25 47.94
N THR A 28 -59.68 27.86 49.21
CA THR A 28 -60.80 27.18 49.85
C THR A 28 -61.91 28.20 50.16
N LEU A 29 -63.09 28.01 49.57
CA LEU A 29 -64.33 28.59 50.06
C LEU A 29 -65.37 27.47 50.19
N ALA A 30 -65.69 27.12 51.43
CA ALA A 30 -66.72 26.14 51.75
C ALA A 30 -68.11 26.74 51.51
N VAL A 31 -68.89 26.10 50.65
CA VAL A 31 -70.35 26.25 50.60
C VAL A 31 -70.94 24.84 50.66
N ALA A 32 -71.69 24.58 51.73
CA ALA A 32 -72.39 23.32 51.94
C ALA A 32 -73.63 23.23 51.05
N GLY A 33 -73.83 22.09 50.38
CA GLY A 33 -75.10 21.76 49.74
C GLY A 33 -75.00 20.73 48.60
N ALA A 34 -75.66 19.59 48.79
CA ALA A 34 -75.93 18.49 47.83
C ALA A 34 -74.70 17.70 47.33
N GLY A 35 -74.57 16.46 47.84
CA GLY A 35 -73.56 15.50 47.40
C GLY A 35 -73.76 15.09 45.94
N THR A 36 -72.97 15.68 45.05
CA THR A 36 -72.58 15.07 43.79
C THR A 36 -71.51 14.02 44.11
N ALA A 37 -71.66 12.81 43.58
CA ALA A 37 -70.61 11.82 43.60
C ALA A 37 -69.36 12.46 42.98
N VAL A 38 -68.35 12.69 43.80
CA VAL A 38 -67.03 13.14 43.37
C VAL A 38 -66.52 12.04 42.45
N ALA A 39 -66.26 12.37 41.18
CA ALA A 39 -65.59 11.46 40.28
C ALA A 39 -64.29 11.02 40.96
N ASP A 40 -64.14 9.72 41.17
CA ASP A 40 -62.88 9.16 41.62
C ASP A 40 -61.83 9.45 40.54
N ASP A 41 -60.95 10.40 40.82
CA ASP A 41 -59.83 10.87 40.00
C ASP A 41 -58.75 9.78 39.76
N SER A 42 -59.02 8.50 40.04
CA SER A 42 -58.01 7.44 40.14
C SER A 42 -57.99 6.40 39.01
N LEU A 43 -58.64 6.66 37.86
CA LEU A 43 -58.47 5.84 36.65
C LEU A 43 -57.22 6.28 35.86
N THR A 44 -56.05 5.88 36.36
CA THR A 44 -54.76 6.10 35.69
C THR A 44 -54.39 4.89 34.84
N LEU A 45 -54.10 5.09 33.55
CA LEU A 45 -53.41 4.09 32.73
C LEU A 45 -51.89 4.19 32.96
N PRO A 46 -51.15 3.07 32.86
CA PRO A 46 -49.69 3.13 32.83
C PRO A 46 -49.19 3.89 31.60
N GLN A 47 -47.88 4.02 31.44
CA GLN A 47 -47.33 4.43 30.15
C GLN A 47 -47.64 3.37 29.09
N PRO A 48 -47.91 3.76 27.83
CA PRO A 48 -48.08 2.81 26.75
C PRO A 48 -46.79 2.01 26.57
N ALA A 49 -46.89 0.68 26.52
CA ALA A 49 -45.74 -0.16 26.22
C ALA A 49 -45.22 0.23 24.83
N SER A 50 -44.00 0.73 24.78
CA SER A 50 -43.40 1.30 23.59
C SER A 50 -41.97 0.82 23.43
N SER A 51 -41.52 0.63 22.20
CA SER A 51 -40.15 0.18 21.93
C SER A 51 -39.60 0.82 20.67
N LYS A 52 -38.27 0.83 20.59
CA LYS A 52 -37.52 1.18 19.39
C LYS A 52 -36.48 0.08 19.16
N THR A 53 -36.39 -0.40 17.93
CA THR A 53 -35.33 -1.32 17.49
C THR A 53 -34.67 -0.81 16.22
N VAL A 54 -33.39 -1.13 16.07
CA VAL A 54 -32.60 -0.87 14.85
C VAL A 54 -31.82 -2.13 14.54
N THR A 55 -32.17 -2.78 13.43
CA THR A 55 -31.66 -4.11 13.07
C THR A 55 -30.89 -4.02 11.75
N HIS A 56 -29.70 -4.58 11.70
CA HIS A 56 -28.89 -4.64 10.48
C HIS A 56 -29.50 -5.63 9.47
N ASN A 57 -29.59 -5.21 8.20
CA ASN A 57 -30.20 -6.01 7.12
C ASN A 57 -29.19 -6.84 6.31
N ASN A 58 -27.89 -6.76 6.62
CA ASN A 58 -26.79 -7.43 5.88
C ASN A 58 -26.60 -6.97 4.43
N ASP A 59 -27.17 -5.83 4.05
CA ASP A 59 -27.03 -5.20 2.74
C ASP A 59 -26.49 -3.76 2.84
N GLY A 60 -25.92 -3.40 4.00
CA GLY A 60 -25.47 -2.03 4.32
C GLY A 60 -26.57 -1.10 4.81
N THR A 61 -27.82 -1.60 4.92
CA THR A 61 -28.94 -0.86 5.49
C THR A 61 -29.36 -1.41 6.86
N TYR A 62 -30.18 -0.63 7.57
CA TYR A 62 -30.73 -0.94 8.87
C TYR A 62 -32.23 -0.72 8.85
N THR A 63 -33.02 -1.63 9.41
CA THR A 63 -34.45 -1.41 9.62
C THR A 63 -34.66 -0.84 11.02
N MET A 64 -35.16 0.39 11.10
CA MET A 64 -35.62 0.97 12.36
C MET A 64 -37.12 0.72 12.51
N THR A 65 -37.53 0.18 13.65
CA THR A 65 -38.94 -0.05 13.99
C THR A 65 -39.29 0.69 15.27
N LEU A 66 -40.37 1.46 15.22
CA LEU A 66 -40.98 2.15 16.35
C LEU A 66 -42.30 1.46 16.67
N SER A 67 -42.49 1.02 17.91
CA SER A 67 -43.71 0.34 18.35
C SER A 67 -44.36 1.05 19.52
N VAL A 68 -45.70 1.06 19.53
CA VAL A 68 -46.52 1.48 20.66
C VAL A 68 -47.75 0.59 20.76
N THR A 69 -48.05 0.11 21.96
CA THR A 69 -49.22 -0.72 22.22
C THR A 69 -50.34 0.11 22.83
N GLY A 70 -51.49 0.12 22.15
CA GLY A 70 -52.69 0.77 22.65
C GLY A 70 -53.27 0.04 23.86
N LYS A 71 -54.24 0.66 24.53
CA LYS A 71 -54.94 0.03 25.66
C LYS A 71 -56.36 0.58 25.73
N THR A 72 -57.32 -0.33 25.85
CA THR A 72 -58.71 -0.04 26.19
C THR A 72 -59.01 -0.59 27.58
N ALA A 73 -60.03 -0.07 28.24
CA ALA A 73 -60.40 -0.48 29.59
C ALA A 73 -60.94 -1.91 29.70
N GLN A 74 -61.24 -2.59 28.60
CA GLN A 74 -61.47 -4.04 28.66
C GLN A 74 -60.23 -4.80 29.17
N ASN A 75 -59.03 -4.19 29.05
CA ASN A 75 -57.74 -4.73 29.47
C ASN A 75 -57.10 -3.95 30.65
N SER A 76 -57.84 -3.04 31.30
CA SER A 76 -57.45 -2.37 32.54
C SER A 76 -58.55 -2.61 33.58
N THR A 77 -58.24 -2.61 34.88
CA THR A 77 -59.25 -2.85 35.92
C THR A 77 -60.43 -1.89 35.76
N VAL A 78 -61.56 -2.41 35.31
CA VAL A 78 -62.83 -1.67 35.21
C VAL A 78 -63.18 -1.26 36.64
N LYS A 79 -63.00 0.01 36.99
CA LYS A 79 -63.43 0.53 38.28
C LYS A 79 -64.91 0.86 38.18
N THR A 80 -65.70 0.19 39.00
CA THR A 80 -67.09 0.56 39.28
C THR A 80 -67.10 1.39 40.58
N ALA A 81 -67.91 2.43 40.64
CA ALA A 81 -68.24 3.02 41.94
C ALA A 81 -69.06 1.99 42.75
N PRO A 82 -69.12 2.07 44.10
CA PRO A 82 -69.98 1.19 44.86
C PRO A 82 -71.41 1.17 44.29
N THR A 83 -71.88 -0.01 43.90
CA THR A 83 -73.10 -0.20 43.11
C THR A 83 -73.91 -1.38 43.66
N ASP A 84 -75.20 -1.17 43.85
CA ASP A 84 -76.15 -2.17 44.34
C ASP A 84 -77.26 -2.37 43.28
N ILE A 85 -77.35 -3.55 42.68
CA ILE A 85 -78.30 -3.81 41.58
C ILE A 85 -79.37 -4.80 42.03
N VAL A 86 -80.63 -4.39 41.96
CA VAL A 86 -81.75 -5.32 42.07
C VAL A 86 -82.18 -5.72 40.67
N LEU A 87 -81.95 -6.99 40.33
CA LEU A 87 -82.39 -7.59 39.08
C LEU A 87 -83.78 -8.19 39.29
N VAL A 88 -84.78 -7.60 38.65
CA VAL A 88 -86.18 -8.01 38.76
C VAL A 88 -86.56 -8.77 37.49
N VAL A 89 -86.83 -10.07 37.62
CA VAL A 89 -87.02 -10.99 36.49
C VAL A 89 -88.43 -11.55 36.50
N ASP A 90 -89.16 -11.26 35.42
CA ASP A 90 -90.48 -11.82 35.15
C ASP A 90 -90.39 -13.31 34.80
N LYS A 91 -91.16 -14.12 35.52
CA LYS A 91 -91.28 -15.57 35.36
C LYS A 91 -92.71 -16.00 35.00
N SER A 92 -93.57 -15.05 34.66
CA SER A 92 -94.95 -15.28 34.24
C SER A 92 -95.06 -16.32 33.12
N ASN A 93 -96.26 -16.84 32.92
CA ASN A 93 -96.52 -17.86 31.91
C ASN A 93 -96.28 -17.34 30.48
N SER A 94 -96.42 -16.02 30.23
CA SER A 94 -96.09 -15.40 28.94
C SER A 94 -94.59 -15.40 28.63
N MET A 95 -93.74 -15.47 29.66
CA MET A 95 -92.29 -15.58 29.52
C MET A 95 -91.82 -17.01 29.14
N ARG A 96 -92.68 -18.02 29.15
CA ARG A 96 -92.25 -19.43 29.00
C ARG A 96 -91.49 -19.72 27.70
N GLY A 97 -90.60 -20.71 27.80
CA GLY A 97 -89.82 -21.20 26.66
C GLY A 97 -88.62 -20.31 26.36
N ASP A 98 -88.36 -20.09 25.07
CA ASP A 98 -87.16 -19.37 24.61
C ASP A 98 -87.07 -17.93 25.12
N ARG A 99 -88.22 -17.30 25.38
CA ARG A 99 -88.29 -15.92 25.89
C ARG A 99 -87.62 -15.81 27.26
N PHE A 100 -88.02 -16.64 28.23
CA PHE A 100 -87.40 -16.71 29.55
C PHE A 100 -85.95 -17.18 29.46
N THR A 101 -85.66 -18.22 28.68
CA THR A 101 -84.28 -18.71 28.54
C THR A 101 -83.35 -17.62 28.02
N THR A 102 -83.77 -16.87 27.00
CA THR A 102 -82.99 -15.76 26.43
C THR A 102 -82.85 -14.60 27.43
N ALA A 103 -83.95 -14.23 28.10
CA ALA A 103 -83.95 -13.18 29.11
C ALA A 103 -83.05 -13.52 30.31
N LYS A 104 -83.14 -14.75 30.84
CA LYS A 104 -82.27 -15.28 31.89
C LYS A 104 -80.81 -15.24 31.46
N ASN A 105 -80.46 -15.78 30.30
CA ASN A 105 -79.09 -15.82 29.81
C ASN A 105 -78.47 -14.42 29.66
N ALA A 106 -79.22 -13.45 29.15
CA ALA A 106 -78.74 -12.08 29.01
C ALA A 106 -78.57 -11.39 30.38
N ALA A 107 -79.52 -11.61 31.30
CA ALA A 107 -79.45 -11.07 32.65
C ALA A 107 -78.31 -11.68 33.49
N THR A 108 -78.05 -12.97 33.36
CA THR A 108 -76.88 -13.64 33.96
C THR A 108 -75.59 -13.18 33.31
N GLY A 109 -75.58 -12.93 32.00
CA GLY A 109 -74.44 -12.36 31.29
C GLY A 109 -74.05 -10.97 31.81
N LEU A 110 -75.01 -10.15 32.24
CA LEU A 110 -74.71 -8.89 32.96
C LEU A 110 -74.03 -9.18 34.31
N ALA A 111 -74.55 -10.15 35.07
CA ALA A 111 -73.97 -10.53 36.36
C ALA A 111 -72.54 -11.05 36.20
N ASP A 112 -72.25 -11.87 35.19
CA ASP A 112 -70.90 -12.37 34.90
C ASP A 112 -69.93 -11.22 34.59
N LYS A 113 -70.39 -10.19 33.88
CA LYS A 113 -69.58 -9.01 33.55
C LYS A 113 -69.32 -8.10 34.74
N LEU A 114 -70.29 -7.96 35.64
CA LEU A 114 -70.20 -7.03 36.77
C LEU A 114 -69.63 -7.66 38.05
N LEU A 115 -69.87 -8.95 38.30
CA LEU A 115 -69.48 -9.67 39.51
C LEU A 115 -68.16 -10.43 39.30
N THR A 116 -67.17 -9.77 38.70
CA THR A 116 -65.82 -10.29 38.55
C THR A 116 -65.11 -10.45 39.90
N ALA A 117 -64.03 -11.24 39.97
CA ALA A 117 -63.28 -11.44 41.21
C ALA A 117 -62.82 -10.13 41.87
N ASP A 118 -62.49 -9.09 41.08
CA ASP A 118 -62.05 -7.79 41.57
C ASP A 118 -63.21 -6.97 42.15
N ASN A 119 -64.37 -6.98 41.50
CA ASN A 119 -65.58 -6.31 41.99
C ASN A 119 -66.19 -7.03 43.20
N ALA A 120 -66.02 -8.36 43.28
CA ALA A 120 -66.53 -9.21 44.36
C ALA A 120 -65.71 -9.09 45.65
N LYS A 121 -64.37 -9.09 45.59
CA LYS A 121 -63.51 -9.00 46.81
C LYS A 121 -63.61 -7.66 47.53
N SER A 122 -63.89 -6.59 46.80
CA SER A 122 -64.01 -5.24 47.36
C SER A 122 -65.44 -4.90 47.79
N GLY A 123 -66.39 -5.82 47.56
CA GLY A 123 -67.83 -5.59 47.75
C GLY A 123 -68.35 -4.43 46.92
N VAL A 124 -67.64 -4.01 45.87
CA VAL A 124 -67.92 -2.78 45.13
C VAL A 124 -69.21 -2.92 44.35
N VAL A 125 -69.43 -4.05 43.66
CA VAL A 125 -70.71 -4.38 43.03
C VAL A 125 -71.33 -5.58 43.73
N ARG A 126 -72.63 -5.49 44.04
CA ARG A 126 -73.41 -6.62 44.54
C ARG A 126 -74.81 -6.59 43.93
N MET A 127 -75.38 -7.78 43.72
CA MET A 127 -76.69 -7.95 43.12
C MET A 127 -77.65 -8.64 44.08
N SER A 128 -78.93 -8.34 43.95
CA SER A 128 -80.04 -9.06 44.58
C SER A 128 -81.07 -9.36 43.50
N VAL A 129 -81.77 -10.48 43.61
CA VAL A 129 -82.73 -10.93 42.60
C VAL A 129 -84.13 -10.89 43.20
N VAL A 130 -85.07 -10.33 42.44
CA VAL A 130 -86.51 -10.47 42.67
C VAL A 130 -87.05 -11.24 41.48
N THR A 131 -87.69 -12.38 41.72
CA THR A 131 -88.44 -13.07 40.68
C THR A 131 -89.93 -12.94 40.95
N PHE A 132 -90.73 -12.84 39.90
CA PHE A 132 -92.15 -12.64 40.08
C PHE A 132 -92.99 -13.31 38.99
N ASP A 133 -94.21 -13.64 39.36
CA ASP A 133 -95.31 -14.03 38.47
C ASP A 133 -96.58 -13.29 38.90
N THR A 134 -97.67 -14.00 39.26
CA THR A 134 -98.79 -13.44 40.01
C THR A 134 -98.34 -12.85 41.35
N LYS A 135 -97.29 -13.42 41.97
CA LYS A 135 -96.65 -12.94 43.20
C LYS A 135 -95.16 -12.74 42.99
N ALA A 136 -94.60 -11.75 43.66
CA ALA A 136 -93.17 -11.53 43.74
C ALA A 136 -92.58 -12.22 44.97
N GLN A 137 -91.41 -12.85 44.78
CA GLN A 137 -90.58 -13.32 45.88
C GLN A 137 -89.86 -12.14 46.52
N ASN A 138 -89.61 -12.22 47.83
CA ASN A 138 -88.73 -11.25 48.49
C ASN A 138 -87.36 -11.23 47.80
N ALA A 139 -86.78 -10.04 47.71
CA ALA A 139 -85.44 -9.86 47.19
C ALA A 139 -84.46 -10.79 47.92
N THR A 140 -83.62 -11.50 47.17
CA THR A 140 -82.61 -12.39 47.76
C THR A 140 -81.56 -11.59 48.54
N ASN A 141 -80.81 -12.28 49.40
CA ASN A 141 -79.64 -11.68 50.03
C ASN A 141 -78.68 -11.15 48.96
N TRP A 142 -78.10 -9.98 49.21
CA TRP A 142 -77.08 -9.40 48.33
C TRP A 142 -75.92 -10.38 48.13
N THR A 143 -75.60 -10.66 46.88
CA THR A 143 -74.51 -11.55 46.48
C THR A 143 -73.51 -10.85 45.56
N THR A 144 -72.28 -11.33 45.58
CA THR A 144 -71.21 -10.96 44.65
C THR A 144 -70.83 -12.11 43.72
N SER A 145 -71.69 -13.14 43.62
CA SER A 145 -71.49 -14.33 42.79
C SER A 145 -72.52 -14.35 41.66
N ALA A 146 -72.04 -14.36 40.40
CA ALA A 146 -72.92 -14.49 39.25
C ALA A 146 -73.65 -15.85 39.23
N ASN A 147 -73.02 -16.90 39.79
CA ASN A 147 -73.65 -18.21 39.97
C ASN A 147 -74.84 -18.14 40.94
N ASP A 148 -74.73 -17.35 42.02
CA ASP A 148 -75.81 -17.17 42.99
C ASP A 148 -76.96 -16.36 42.37
N VAL A 149 -76.64 -15.37 41.52
CA VAL A 149 -77.65 -14.64 40.74
C VAL A 149 -78.40 -15.59 39.80
N ASN A 150 -77.67 -16.41 39.04
CA ASN A 150 -78.27 -17.42 38.16
C ASN A 150 -79.14 -18.42 38.94
N ALA A 151 -78.65 -18.90 40.08
CA ALA A 151 -79.40 -19.81 40.95
C ALA A 151 -80.66 -19.16 41.55
N ALA A 152 -80.57 -17.87 41.94
CA ALA A 152 -81.70 -17.11 42.47
C ALA A 152 -82.77 -16.82 41.41
N ILE A 153 -82.39 -16.61 40.15
CA ILE A 153 -83.37 -16.54 39.04
C ILE A 153 -84.03 -17.92 38.86
N GLY A 154 -83.24 -18.99 38.94
CA GLY A 154 -83.71 -20.37 38.85
C GLY A 154 -84.31 -20.72 37.49
N ASP A 155 -84.94 -21.88 37.39
CA ASP A 155 -85.54 -22.35 36.14
C ASP A 155 -86.98 -21.87 35.96
N GLN A 156 -87.50 -22.04 34.73
CA GLN A 156 -88.87 -21.67 34.43
C GLN A 156 -89.84 -22.48 35.30
N PRO A 157 -90.77 -21.84 36.03
CA PRO A 157 -91.73 -22.52 36.88
C PRO A 157 -92.72 -23.34 36.06
N TYR A 158 -93.09 -24.50 36.60
CA TYR A 158 -94.18 -25.32 36.07
C TYR A 158 -95.50 -24.91 36.74
N TYR A 159 -96.40 -24.31 35.96
CA TYR A 159 -97.73 -23.91 36.41
C TYR A 159 -98.72 -25.06 36.15
N ALA A 160 -99.08 -25.79 37.21
CA ALA A 160 -100.07 -26.88 37.14
C ALA A 160 -101.53 -26.36 37.15
N ASP A 161 -101.75 -25.12 37.59
CA ASP A 161 -103.05 -24.48 37.79
C ASP A 161 -103.20 -23.20 36.94
N ARG A 162 -104.42 -22.95 36.47
CA ARG A 162 -104.77 -21.78 35.64
C ARG A 162 -104.78 -20.44 36.39
N TYR A 163 -104.51 -20.44 37.70
CA TYR A 163 -104.55 -19.26 38.57
C TYR A 163 -103.16 -18.77 39.00
N ARG A 164 -102.09 -19.41 38.51
CA ARG A 164 -100.69 -19.00 38.72
C ARG A 164 -100.03 -18.66 37.39
N GLY A 165 -99.00 -17.84 37.44
CA GLY A 165 -98.25 -17.44 36.24
C GLY A 165 -98.76 -16.17 35.57
N GLY A 166 -99.47 -15.30 36.28
CA GLY A 166 -99.75 -13.94 35.81
C GLY A 166 -98.53 -13.02 35.93
N THR A 167 -98.74 -11.72 35.75
CA THR A 167 -97.67 -10.71 35.69
C THR A 167 -97.98 -9.57 36.64
N ASN A 168 -97.36 -9.57 37.82
CA ASN A 168 -97.63 -8.62 38.88
C ASN A 168 -96.45 -7.65 39.10
N TRP A 169 -96.50 -6.50 38.44
CA TRP A 169 -95.40 -5.53 38.46
C TRP A 169 -95.31 -4.74 39.77
N ASP A 170 -96.44 -4.39 40.39
CA ASP A 170 -96.39 -3.59 41.62
C ASP A 170 -95.81 -4.40 42.77
N ASP A 171 -96.17 -5.68 42.91
CA ASP A 171 -95.57 -6.57 43.92
C ASP A 171 -94.06 -6.74 43.67
N ALA A 172 -93.64 -6.91 42.41
CA ALA A 172 -92.23 -7.03 42.04
C ALA A 172 -91.42 -5.77 42.36
N LEU A 173 -91.97 -4.60 42.05
CA LEU A 173 -91.34 -3.32 42.35
C LEU A 173 -91.33 -3.03 43.85
N GLU A 174 -92.37 -3.43 44.59
CA GLU A 174 -92.39 -3.34 46.06
C GLU A 174 -91.25 -4.15 46.67
N LYS A 175 -91.06 -5.41 46.24
CA LYS A 175 -89.94 -6.24 46.73
C LYS A 175 -88.58 -5.67 46.32
N ALA A 176 -88.49 -5.08 45.13
CA ALA A 176 -87.26 -4.44 44.68
C ALA A 176 -86.95 -3.16 45.47
N ASN A 177 -87.97 -2.37 45.81
CA ASN A 177 -87.86 -1.17 46.63
C ASN A 177 -87.42 -1.52 48.05
N ALA A 178 -87.96 -2.60 48.63
CA ALA A 178 -87.63 -3.08 49.97
C ALA A 178 -86.17 -3.54 50.14
N ALA A 179 -85.47 -3.92 49.07
CA ALA A 179 -84.06 -4.28 49.13
C ALA A 179 -83.19 -3.08 49.55
N THR A 180 -82.57 -3.16 50.72
CA THR A 180 -81.77 -2.06 51.29
C THR A 180 -80.40 -1.93 50.62
N ALA A 181 -80.13 -0.78 49.99
CA ALA A 181 -78.83 -0.47 49.40
C ALA A 181 -77.87 0.18 50.41
N ARG A 182 -76.56 0.13 50.14
CA ARG A 182 -75.54 0.85 50.91
C ARG A 182 -75.68 2.35 50.70
N THR A 183 -75.40 3.12 51.74
CA THR A 183 -75.46 4.59 51.73
C THR A 183 -74.43 5.23 50.80
N ASN A 184 -73.30 4.55 50.55
CA ASN A 184 -72.25 5.00 49.64
C ASN A 184 -72.36 4.40 48.23
N ALA A 185 -73.45 3.68 47.91
CA ALA A 185 -73.64 3.03 46.62
C ALA A 185 -74.85 3.57 45.86
N THR A 186 -74.73 3.63 44.53
CA THR A 186 -75.89 3.89 43.68
C THR A 186 -76.73 2.62 43.57
N LYS A 187 -78.03 2.72 43.87
CA LYS A 187 -78.99 1.62 43.69
C LYS A 187 -79.54 1.64 42.26
N TYR A 188 -79.49 0.51 41.58
CA TYR A 188 -80.11 0.29 40.28
C TYR A 188 -81.20 -0.77 40.39
N ILE A 189 -82.31 -0.56 39.70
CA ILE A 189 -83.37 -1.56 39.49
C ILE A 189 -83.38 -1.87 38.00
N VAL A 190 -83.04 -3.11 37.65
CA VAL A 190 -83.12 -3.62 36.28
C VAL A 190 -84.37 -4.48 36.18
N PHE A 191 -85.43 -3.91 35.60
CA PHE A 191 -86.76 -4.50 35.51
C PHE A 191 -86.96 -5.16 34.15
N LEU A 192 -86.96 -6.50 34.12
CA LEU A 192 -87.02 -7.33 32.92
C LEU A 192 -88.37 -8.05 32.84
N SER A 193 -89.20 -7.70 31.87
CA SER A 193 -90.55 -8.25 31.69
C SER A 193 -91.00 -8.21 30.23
N ASP A 194 -91.99 -9.04 29.87
CA ASP A 194 -92.68 -8.98 28.58
C ASP A 194 -93.97 -8.14 28.59
N GLY A 195 -94.11 -7.24 29.56
CA GLY A 195 -94.71 -5.93 29.28
C GLY A 195 -96.14 -5.68 29.73
N LEU A 196 -96.93 -6.67 30.15
CA LEU A 196 -98.33 -6.45 30.51
C LEU A 196 -98.61 -6.82 31.97
N PRO A 197 -98.82 -5.84 32.89
CA PRO A 197 -99.23 -6.16 34.25
C PRO A 197 -100.69 -6.64 34.30
N THR A 198 -100.92 -7.89 34.68
CA THR A 198 -102.25 -8.54 34.71
C THR A 198 -102.79 -8.75 36.13
N TYR A 199 -101.97 -8.43 37.13
CA TYR A 199 -102.30 -8.44 38.56
C TYR A 199 -101.69 -7.23 39.25
N ARG A 200 -102.24 -6.91 40.43
CA ARG A 200 -101.74 -5.92 41.38
C ARG A 200 -102.00 -6.32 42.82
N ASN A 201 -101.25 -5.76 43.76
CA ASN A 201 -101.52 -5.88 45.19
C ASN A 201 -102.83 -5.16 45.57
N ASP A 202 -103.65 -5.79 46.41
CA ASP A 202 -104.92 -5.22 46.88
C ASP A 202 -105.11 -5.49 48.38
N ALA A 203 -105.40 -4.44 49.15
CA ALA A 203 -105.54 -4.53 50.59
C ALA A 203 -106.68 -5.44 51.07
N ARG A 204 -107.71 -5.68 50.24
CA ARG A 204 -108.87 -6.52 50.60
C ARG A 204 -108.70 -7.97 50.16
N TYR A 205 -108.15 -8.18 48.96
CA TYR A 205 -108.08 -9.51 48.35
C TYR A 205 -106.67 -10.13 48.37
N GLY A 206 -105.68 -9.39 48.89
CA GLY A 206 -104.27 -9.70 48.75
C GLY A 206 -103.77 -9.36 47.35
N ILE A 207 -104.39 -9.96 46.32
CA ILE A 207 -104.09 -9.72 44.91
C ILE A 207 -105.39 -9.53 44.14
N ALA A 208 -105.43 -8.52 43.27
CA ALA A 208 -106.52 -8.27 42.34
C ALA A 208 -106.02 -8.28 40.90
N GLY A 209 -106.84 -8.77 39.98
CA GLY A 209 -106.51 -8.94 38.57
C GLY A 209 -107.20 -10.17 37.99
N ASN A 210 -107.26 -10.25 36.67
CA ASN A 210 -107.85 -11.38 35.96
C ASN A 210 -106.79 -12.29 35.32
N GLY A 211 -105.51 -11.90 35.36
CA GLY A 211 -104.40 -12.66 34.76
C GLY A 211 -104.36 -12.64 33.23
N GLN A 212 -105.20 -11.84 32.57
CA GLN A 212 -105.33 -11.80 31.11
C GLN A 212 -105.02 -10.42 30.54
N ASP A 213 -105.54 -9.35 31.16
CA ASP A 213 -105.38 -7.97 30.67
C ASP A 213 -105.41 -6.94 31.82
N ASP A 214 -105.39 -5.66 31.44
CA ASP A 214 -105.55 -4.51 32.32
C ASP A 214 -106.49 -3.47 31.70
N GLU A 215 -107.71 -3.89 31.35
CA GLU A 215 -108.69 -3.06 30.63
C GLU A 215 -108.95 -1.70 31.32
N ASP A 216 -108.99 -1.68 32.66
CA ASP A 216 -109.20 -0.47 33.46
C ASP A 216 -107.90 0.30 33.78
N GLY A 217 -106.72 -0.19 33.33
CA GLY A 217 -105.41 0.39 33.59
C GLY A 217 -104.98 0.39 35.07
N ARG A 218 -105.68 -0.35 35.94
CA ARG A 218 -105.47 -0.34 37.39
C ARG A 218 -104.20 -1.06 37.80
N ASN A 219 -103.83 -2.12 37.09
CA ASN A 219 -102.63 -2.89 37.39
C ASN A 219 -101.38 -2.07 37.02
N TYR A 220 -101.38 -1.45 35.84
CA TYR A 220 -100.33 -0.53 35.44
C TYR A 220 -100.24 0.70 36.36
N ALA A 221 -101.37 1.30 36.73
CA ALA A 221 -101.38 2.45 37.64
C ALA A 221 -100.76 2.10 39.01
N ALA A 222 -101.04 0.91 39.54
CA ALA A 222 -100.42 0.42 40.77
C ALA A 222 -98.90 0.22 40.60
N ALA A 223 -98.47 -0.38 39.49
CA ALA A 223 -97.06 -0.57 39.17
C ALA A 223 -96.30 0.75 39.04
N LEU A 224 -96.88 1.74 38.35
CA LEU A 224 -96.30 3.07 38.23
C LEU A 224 -96.22 3.78 39.59
N ALA A 225 -97.27 3.67 40.41
CA ALA A 225 -97.26 4.22 41.76
C ALA A 225 -96.15 3.61 42.62
N GLU A 226 -95.95 2.30 42.54
CA GLU A 226 -94.89 1.60 43.29
C GLU A 226 -93.49 1.92 42.74
N ALA A 227 -93.31 1.97 41.41
CA ALA A 227 -92.05 2.38 40.80
C ALA A 227 -91.61 3.78 41.27
N ASN A 228 -92.56 4.69 41.53
CA ASN A 228 -92.29 6.04 42.02
C ASN A 228 -91.89 6.10 43.50
N LYS A 229 -92.02 5.01 44.27
CA LYS A 229 -91.55 4.92 45.66
C LYS A 229 -90.09 4.52 45.80
N ARG A 230 -89.38 4.26 44.69
CA ARG A 230 -87.99 3.76 44.68
C ARG A 230 -86.92 4.73 45.16
N GLY A 231 -87.28 5.96 45.53
CA GLY A 231 -86.34 7.01 45.92
C GLY A 231 -85.37 7.37 44.80
N ASN A 232 -84.08 7.45 45.12
CA ASN A 232 -83.02 7.80 44.17
C ASN A 232 -82.53 6.61 43.31
N ALA A 233 -83.20 5.45 43.39
CA ALA A 233 -82.79 4.29 42.60
C ALA A 233 -82.99 4.55 41.10
N VAL A 234 -81.95 4.25 40.31
CA VAL A 234 -82.00 4.34 38.85
C VAL A 234 -82.81 3.16 38.31
N LEU A 235 -83.82 3.44 37.48
CA LEU A 235 -84.66 2.42 36.87
C LEU A 235 -84.26 2.17 35.42
N TYR A 236 -83.90 0.92 35.11
CA TYR A 236 -83.73 0.41 33.77
C TYR A 236 -84.86 -0.57 33.45
N SER A 237 -85.73 -0.20 32.53
CA SER A 237 -86.85 -1.00 32.06
C SER A 237 -86.45 -1.72 30.78
N VAL A 238 -86.40 -3.05 30.81
CA VAL A 238 -85.92 -3.90 29.70
C VAL A 238 -87.05 -4.81 29.26
N SER A 239 -87.51 -4.66 28.02
CA SER A 239 -88.51 -5.57 27.46
C SER A 239 -87.90 -6.92 27.12
N ALA A 240 -88.69 -8.00 27.20
CA ALA A 240 -88.31 -9.33 26.72
C ALA A 240 -89.07 -9.77 25.45
N ALA A 241 -89.93 -8.90 24.91
CA ALA A 241 -90.73 -9.14 23.71
C ALA A 241 -91.09 -7.82 23.00
N SER A 242 -91.38 -7.85 21.70
CA SER A 242 -91.70 -6.64 20.93
C SER A 242 -92.99 -5.96 21.38
N GLU A 243 -94.02 -6.76 21.69
CA GLU A 243 -95.32 -6.34 22.18
C GLU A 243 -95.24 -5.69 23.57
N ALA A 244 -94.16 -5.94 24.31
CA ALA A 244 -93.90 -5.36 25.62
C ALA A 244 -93.36 -3.93 25.55
N ASN A 245 -92.80 -3.53 24.40
CA ASN A 245 -91.98 -2.32 24.28
C ASN A 245 -92.71 -1.07 24.70
N ASP A 246 -93.97 -0.91 24.30
CA ASP A 246 -94.72 0.31 24.58
C ASP A 246 -95.00 0.46 26.08
N ASN A 247 -95.46 -0.61 26.75
CA ASN A 247 -95.74 -0.57 28.19
C ASN A 247 -94.48 -0.43 29.03
N MET A 248 -93.39 -1.14 28.67
CA MET A 248 -92.11 -1.03 29.37
C MET A 248 -91.45 0.34 29.18
N ARG A 249 -91.56 0.92 27.98
CA ARG A 249 -91.12 2.29 27.68
C ARG A 249 -91.95 3.32 28.43
N ARG A 250 -93.27 3.11 28.46
CA ARG A 250 -94.21 3.94 29.20
C ARG A 250 -93.85 3.96 30.69
N LEU A 251 -93.60 2.80 31.30
CA LEU A 251 -93.15 2.69 32.69
C LEU A 251 -91.86 3.50 32.94
N ALA A 252 -90.84 3.34 32.08
CA ALA A 252 -89.61 4.11 32.22
C ALA A 252 -89.87 5.62 32.14
N ASN A 253 -90.64 6.08 31.15
CA ASN A 253 -90.85 7.50 30.89
C ASN A 253 -91.78 8.19 31.89
N GLU A 254 -92.83 7.51 32.37
CA GLU A 254 -93.84 8.10 33.27
C GLU A 254 -93.38 8.13 34.74
N THR A 255 -92.38 7.34 35.11
CA THR A 255 -91.81 7.38 36.45
C THR A 255 -91.10 8.70 36.76
N LYS A 256 -90.99 9.04 38.05
CA LYS A 256 -90.35 10.26 38.56
C LYS A 256 -89.32 9.89 39.64
N PRO A 257 -88.01 10.14 39.43
CA PRO A 257 -87.40 10.62 38.17
C PRO A 257 -87.66 9.65 37.00
N ALA A 258 -87.49 10.07 35.75
CA ALA A 258 -87.68 9.16 34.62
C ALA A 258 -86.61 8.05 34.62
N GLY A 259 -87.04 6.82 34.34
CA GLY A 259 -86.16 5.68 34.06
C GLY A 259 -85.61 5.70 32.63
N THR A 260 -84.83 4.69 32.28
CA THR A 260 -84.36 4.46 30.91
C THR A 260 -84.96 3.15 30.38
N PHE A 261 -85.55 3.21 29.19
CA PHE A 261 -86.04 2.03 28.49
C PHE A 261 -84.99 1.44 27.55
N PHE A 262 -84.88 0.12 27.54
CA PHE A 262 -84.11 -0.63 26.56
C PHE A 262 -85.00 -1.67 25.86
N ASP A 263 -84.92 -1.70 24.53
CA ASP A 263 -85.60 -2.69 23.72
C ASP A 263 -84.83 -4.01 23.81
N GLY A 264 -85.47 -5.05 24.34
CA GLY A 264 -84.95 -6.42 24.38
C GLY A 264 -85.89 -7.40 23.67
N SER A 265 -86.50 -6.98 22.57
CA SER A 265 -87.46 -7.80 21.83
C SER A 265 -86.89 -9.11 21.22
N ASN A 266 -85.56 -9.31 21.25
CA ASN A 266 -84.88 -10.52 20.81
C ASN A 266 -83.49 -10.65 21.48
N SER A 267 -82.82 -11.77 21.27
CA SER A 267 -81.50 -12.07 21.87
C SER A 267 -80.42 -11.03 21.61
N ALA A 268 -80.27 -10.53 20.36
CA ALA A 268 -79.26 -9.52 20.04
C ALA A 268 -79.54 -8.20 20.78
N LYS A 269 -80.81 -7.77 20.76
CA LYS A 269 -81.24 -6.54 21.43
C LYS A 269 -81.17 -6.64 22.96
N LEU A 270 -81.46 -7.80 23.55
CA LEU A 270 -81.24 -8.05 24.98
C LEU A 270 -79.76 -7.93 25.33
N ASN A 271 -78.88 -8.57 24.55
CA ASN A 271 -77.44 -8.42 24.75
C ASN A 271 -77.00 -6.97 24.63
N ASP A 272 -77.48 -6.23 23.64
CA ASP A 272 -77.18 -4.79 23.47
C ASP A 272 -77.72 -3.94 24.62
N ALA A 273 -78.92 -4.23 25.11
CA ALA A 273 -79.53 -3.58 26.27
C ALA A 273 -78.67 -3.79 27.53
N PHE A 274 -78.32 -5.03 27.84
CA PHE A 274 -77.50 -5.37 29.00
C PHE A 274 -76.05 -4.87 28.87
N ASN A 275 -75.48 -4.83 27.66
CA ASN A 275 -74.20 -4.18 27.40
C ASN A 275 -74.28 -2.66 27.63
N SER A 276 -75.34 -2.02 27.16
CA SER A 276 -75.58 -0.59 27.38
C SER A 276 -75.76 -0.26 28.86
N ILE A 277 -76.39 -1.15 29.63
CA ILE A 277 -76.51 -1.05 31.08
C ILE A 277 -75.14 -1.20 31.75
N TYR A 278 -74.34 -2.20 31.34
CA TYR A 278 -72.97 -2.38 31.81
C TYR A 278 -72.11 -1.13 31.58
N ASP A 279 -72.16 -0.53 30.39
CA ASP A 279 -71.42 0.69 30.05
C ASP A 279 -71.89 1.92 30.84
N LYS A 280 -73.17 1.96 31.23
CA LYS A 280 -73.74 3.02 32.09
C LYS A 280 -73.40 2.88 33.57
N ILE A 281 -72.91 1.71 33.99
CA ILE A 281 -72.54 1.41 35.38
C ILE A 281 -71.01 1.46 35.56
N THR A 282 -70.24 1.27 34.49
CA THR A 282 -68.78 1.16 34.54
C THR A 282 -68.07 2.44 34.09
N SER A 283 -66.82 2.61 34.55
CA SER A 283 -65.90 3.63 34.04
C SER A 283 -64.75 2.98 33.26
N THR A 284 -64.34 3.58 32.14
CA THR A 284 -63.29 3.07 31.24
C THR A 284 -62.21 4.11 31.01
N ALA A 285 -60.97 3.71 30.70
CA ALA A 285 -59.90 4.57 30.22
C ALA A 285 -59.24 4.01 28.95
N ALA A 286 -58.83 4.89 28.04
CA ALA A 286 -58.09 4.53 26.81
C ALA A 286 -57.04 5.59 26.46
N TYR A 287 -56.01 5.20 25.70
CA TYR A 287 -55.07 6.15 25.13
C TYR A 287 -55.64 6.82 23.88
N SER A 288 -55.43 8.12 23.72
CA SER A 288 -55.77 8.87 22.51
C SER A 288 -54.65 9.88 22.17
N ASN A 289 -54.70 10.46 20.96
CA ASN A 289 -53.72 11.46 20.50
C ASN A 289 -52.27 10.99 20.69
N VAL A 290 -52.01 9.74 20.30
CA VAL A 290 -50.68 9.14 20.44
C VAL A 290 -49.79 9.60 19.30
N VAL A 291 -48.68 10.24 19.64
CA VAL A 291 -47.71 10.79 18.71
C VAL A 291 -46.34 10.22 19.04
N VAL A 292 -45.81 9.41 18.13
CA VAL A 292 -44.44 8.89 18.20
C VAL A 292 -43.53 9.84 17.42
N SER A 293 -42.46 10.32 18.04
CA SER A 293 -41.48 11.20 17.40
C SER A 293 -40.07 10.64 17.54
N ASP A 294 -39.27 10.73 16.48
CA ASP A 294 -37.89 10.24 16.44
C ASP A 294 -37.02 11.19 15.62
N LYS A 295 -36.00 11.79 16.24
CA LYS A 295 -35.04 12.67 15.57
C LYS A 295 -33.78 11.90 15.23
N LEU A 296 -33.60 11.57 13.95
CA LEU A 296 -32.41 10.87 13.47
C LEU A 296 -31.13 11.67 13.73
N SER A 297 -30.03 10.94 13.96
CA SER A 297 -28.70 11.54 14.18
C SER A 297 -28.05 11.98 12.85
N ASP A 298 -26.87 12.57 12.93
CA ASP A 298 -26.06 12.87 11.74
C ASP A 298 -25.44 11.64 11.06
N TYR A 299 -25.48 10.48 11.72
CA TYR A 299 -24.84 9.26 11.25
C TYR A 299 -25.73 8.37 10.37
N VAL A 300 -27.01 8.68 10.23
CA VAL A 300 -27.95 7.92 9.39
C VAL A 300 -28.75 8.83 8.47
N THR A 301 -29.16 8.25 7.34
CA THR A 301 -30.15 8.83 6.43
C THR A 301 -31.11 7.75 5.94
N PHE A 302 -32.21 8.13 5.31
CA PHE A 302 -33.16 7.18 4.74
C PHE A 302 -32.52 6.41 3.58
N ALA A 303 -32.67 5.09 3.58
CA ALA A 303 -32.11 4.23 2.53
C ALA A 303 -33.01 4.16 1.29
N GLU A 304 -34.33 4.28 1.49
CA GLU A 304 -35.35 4.13 0.45
C GLU A 304 -36.33 5.31 0.49
N THR A 305 -36.69 5.80 -0.69
CA THR A 305 -37.70 6.85 -0.87
C THR A 305 -38.76 6.37 -1.85
N ASN A 306 -39.99 6.80 -1.64
CA ASN A 306 -41.09 6.66 -2.58
C ASN A 306 -40.83 7.52 -3.83
N ALA A 307 -41.64 7.32 -4.87
CA ALA A 307 -41.53 8.08 -6.13
C ALA A 307 -41.72 9.60 -5.96
N ASP A 308 -42.36 10.05 -4.89
CA ASP A 308 -42.55 11.46 -4.53
C ASP A 308 -41.38 12.05 -3.73
N GLY A 309 -40.31 11.27 -3.49
CA GLY A 309 -39.13 11.69 -2.73
C GLY A 309 -39.27 11.58 -1.21
N THR A 310 -40.44 11.16 -0.69
CA THR A 310 -40.63 10.93 0.75
C THR A 310 -40.02 9.60 1.19
N PRO A 311 -39.60 9.42 2.45
CA PRO A 311 -39.08 8.14 2.91
C PRO A 311 -40.12 7.01 2.84
N ALA A 312 -39.67 5.81 2.49
CA ALA A 312 -40.52 4.63 2.40
C ALA A 312 -40.78 4.05 3.80
N PHE A 313 -42.01 4.23 4.30
CA PHE A 313 -42.47 3.67 5.57
C PHE A 313 -43.39 2.47 5.37
N THR A 314 -43.29 1.49 6.26
CA THR A 314 -44.28 0.41 6.39
C THR A 314 -44.88 0.42 7.78
N ALA A 315 -46.15 0.04 7.90
CA ALA A 315 -46.85 0.02 9.18
C ALA A 315 -47.62 -1.28 9.39
N THR A 316 -47.67 -1.75 10.63
CA THR A 316 -48.47 -2.90 11.05
C THR A 316 -49.36 -2.57 12.23
N LYS A 317 -50.51 -3.25 12.33
CA LYS A 317 -51.47 -3.18 13.43
C LYS A 317 -51.81 -4.60 13.85
N GLY A 318 -51.56 -4.95 15.11
CA GLY A 318 -51.75 -6.32 15.62
C GLY A 318 -50.93 -7.37 14.85
N GLY A 319 -49.73 -7.00 14.38
CA GLY A 319 -48.86 -7.85 13.58
C GLY A 319 -49.25 -8.02 12.10
N LYS A 320 -50.32 -7.37 11.63
CA LYS A 320 -50.76 -7.41 10.22
C LYS A 320 -50.46 -6.10 9.52
N ALA A 321 -50.16 -6.15 8.22
CA ALA A 321 -49.95 -4.96 7.41
C ALA A 321 -51.15 -3.99 7.50
N TRP A 322 -50.87 -2.70 7.74
CA TRP A 322 -51.89 -1.69 7.98
C TRP A 322 -51.96 -0.70 6.80
N ALA A 323 -52.75 -1.04 5.77
CA ALA A 323 -52.81 -0.29 4.51
C ALA A 323 -53.28 1.18 4.68
N ASN A 324 -54.14 1.44 5.66
CA ASN A 324 -54.70 2.77 5.93
C ASN A 324 -54.04 3.42 7.17
N ALA A 325 -52.78 3.10 7.46
CA ALA A 325 -52.05 3.72 8.56
C ALA A 325 -51.90 5.24 8.33
N PRO A 326 -51.99 6.07 9.37
CA PRO A 326 -51.63 7.48 9.29
C PRO A 326 -50.21 7.64 8.75
N LYS A 327 -50.05 8.50 7.73
CA LYS A 327 -48.74 8.74 7.12
C LYS A 327 -47.86 9.54 8.10
N PRO A 328 -46.62 9.09 8.39
CA PRO A 328 -45.68 9.90 9.16
C PRO A 328 -45.30 11.18 8.40
N THR A 329 -45.02 12.24 9.14
CA THR A 329 -44.38 13.45 8.60
C THR A 329 -42.90 13.43 8.93
N VAL A 330 -42.10 14.06 8.06
CA VAL A 330 -40.66 14.22 8.28
C VAL A 330 -40.31 15.69 8.11
N ASP A 331 -39.86 16.32 9.19
CA ASP A 331 -39.33 17.69 9.20
C ASP A 331 -37.83 17.65 9.49
N GLY A 332 -37.02 17.90 8.46
CA GLY A 332 -35.59 17.65 8.49
C GLY A 332 -35.27 16.17 8.78
N LYS A 333 -34.80 15.90 10.00
CA LYS A 333 -34.47 14.55 10.50
C LYS A 333 -35.47 14.00 11.51
N THR A 334 -36.52 14.76 11.80
CA THR A 334 -37.52 14.40 12.81
C THR A 334 -38.70 13.71 12.14
N ILE A 335 -38.84 12.42 12.41
CA ILE A 335 -40.00 11.62 12.03
C ILE A 335 -41.07 11.86 13.09
N THR A 336 -42.31 12.13 12.67
CA THR A 336 -43.47 12.25 13.56
C THR A 336 -44.61 11.41 13.02
N TRP A 337 -45.02 10.41 13.80
CA TRP A 337 -46.14 9.52 13.48
C TRP A 337 -47.29 9.77 14.45
N ASN A 338 -48.29 10.51 13.96
CA ASN A 338 -49.50 10.81 14.72
C ASN A 338 -50.57 9.76 14.41
N LEU A 339 -50.93 8.95 15.41
CA LEU A 339 -51.94 7.90 15.31
C LEU A 339 -53.38 8.43 15.38
N GLY A 340 -53.56 9.74 15.50
CA GLY A 340 -54.86 10.41 15.49
C GLY A 340 -55.48 10.60 16.88
N SER A 341 -56.62 11.30 16.92
CA SER A 341 -57.36 11.62 18.14
C SER A 341 -58.27 10.49 18.64
N THR A 342 -58.37 9.39 17.89
CA THR A 342 -59.18 8.22 18.23
C THR A 342 -58.54 7.40 19.34
N GLU A 343 -59.37 6.68 20.10
CA GLU A 343 -58.91 5.73 21.11
C GLU A 343 -58.17 4.57 20.44
N LEU A 344 -56.95 4.26 20.90
CA LEU A 344 -56.19 3.14 20.38
C LEU A 344 -56.72 1.82 20.93
N GLU A 345 -56.98 0.88 20.02
CA GLU A 345 -57.32 -0.50 20.36
C GLU A 345 -56.17 -1.16 21.13
N ALA A 346 -56.47 -2.19 21.93
CA ALA A 346 -55.48 -2.91 22.71
C ALA A 346 -54.62 -3.88 21.87
N VAL A 347 -53.97 -3.33 20.84
CA VAL A 347 -53.07 -4.02 19.91
C VAL A 347 -51.77 -3.22 19.75
N GLU A 348 -50.72 -3.88 19.27
CA GLU A 348 -49.46 -3.21 18.93
C GLU A 348 -49.55 -2.53 17.56
N TYR A 349 -49.06 -1.29 17.49
CA TYR A 349 -48.90 -0.50 16.28
C TYR A 349 -47.41 -0.32 16.02
N GLN A 350 -46.94 -0.68 14.83
CA GLN A 350 -45.53 -0.54 14.46
C GLN A 350 -45.37 0.31 13.20
N LEU A 351 -44.33 1.12 13.19
CA LEU A 351 -43.84 1.87 12.02
C LEU A 351 -42.39 1.47 11.76
N SER A 352 -42.07 1.06 10.53
CA SER A 352 -40.72 0.69 10.13
C SER A 352 -40.22 1.53 8.96
N VAL A 353 -38.91 1.82 8.95
CA VAL A 353 -38.21 2.54 7.89
C VAL A 353 -36.79 2.01 7.74
N LYS A 354 -36.28 1.94 6.50
CA LYS A 354 -34.88 1.60 6.25
C LYS A 354 -33.97 2.82 6.30
N LEU A 355 -32.87 2.68 7.01
CA LEU A 355 -31.81 3.66 7.20
C LEU A 355 -30.49 3.13 6.61
N LYS A 356 -29.58 4.03 6.26
CA LYS A 356 -28.20 3.69 5.89
C LYS A 356 -27.21 4.68 6.54
N PRO A 357 -25.96 4.25 6.83
CA PRO A 357 -24.95 5.15 7.36
C PRO A 357 -24.62 6.31 6.39
N THR A 358 -24.35 7.49 6.93
CA THR A 358 -23.87 8.66 6.18
C THR A 358 -22.34 8.66 6.06
N GLN A 359 -21.78 9.56 5.24
CA GLN A 359 -20.32 9.75 5.17
C GLN A 359 -19.75 10.20 6.53
N ASP A 360 -20.47 11.07 7.27
CA ASP A 360 -20.06 11.50 8.61
C ASP A 360 -19.93 10.32 9.59
N ALA A 361 -20.74 9.26 9.41
CA ALA A 361 -20.64 8.04 10.20
C ALA A 361 -19.33 7.29 9.92
N TYR A 362 -18.97 7.12 8.64
CA TYR A 362 -17.72 6.48 8.24
C TYR A 362 -16.50 7.30 8.66
N ASP A 363 -16.55 8.63 8.50
CA ASP A 363 -15.48 9.52 8.94
C ASP A 363 -15.30 9.48 10.46
N GLN A 364 -16.39 9.36 11.22
CA GLN A 364 -16.32 9.17 12.66
C GLN A 364 -15.69 7.83 13.05
N ALA A 365 -15.99 6.75 12.33
CA ALA A 365 -15.35 5.45 12.56
C ALA A 365 -13.83 5.49 12.27
N VAL A 366 -13.41 6.22 11.23
CA VAL A 366 -11.99 6.47 10.92
C VAL A 366 -11.32 7.28 12.03
N LYS A 367 -11.96 8.34 12.53
CA LYS A 367 -11.46 9.13 13.68
C LYS A 367 -11.29 8.27 14.94
N ASN A 368 -12.20 7.33 15.16
CA ASN A 368 -12.12 6.36 16.24
C ASN A 368 -11.05 5.27 16.00
N GLY A 369 -10.54 5.15 14.77
CA GLY A 369 -9.52 4.18 14.37
C GLY A 369 -10.02 2.73 14.33
N LYS A 370 -11.33 2.50 14.28
CA LYS A 370 -11.92 1.15 14.25
C LYS A 370 -13.40 1.18 13.89
N GLU A 371 -13.93 0.00 13.60
CA GLU A 371 -15.37 -0.22 13.55
C GLU A 371 -16.04 0.36 14.81
N SER A 372 -17.10 1.14 14.60
CA SER A 372 -17.71 1.94 15.64
C SER A 372 -19.22 1.76 15.69
N THR A 373 -19.75 1.67 16.90
CA THR A 373 -21.20 1.71 17.15
C THR A 373 -21.63 3.16 17.36
N LEU A 374 -22.51 3.67 16.50
CA LEU A 374 -22.97 5.06 16.52
C LEU A 374 -24.49 5.14 16.72
N PRO A 375 -25.00 6.17 17.41
CA PRO A 375 -26.43 6.32 17.63
C PRO A 375 -27.16 6.61 16.32
N SER A 376 -28.33 6.00 16.11
CA SER A 376 -29.19 6.26 14.94
C SER A 376 -30.09 7.48 15.14
N ASN A 377 -30.25 7.97 16.36
CA ASN A 377 -31.10 9.10 16.71
C ASN A 377 -30.56 9.89 17.90
N ASP A 378 -30.89 11.18 17.92
CA ASP A 378 -30.58 12.10 19.00
C ASP A 378 -31.63 12.06 20.12
N ASP A 379 -32.90 11.87 19.74
CA ASP A 379 -34.03 11.81 20.68
C ASP A 379 -35.18 10.99 20.08
N ALA A 380 -35.98 10.38 20.94
CA ALA A 380 -37.15 9.62 20.53
C ALA A 380 -38.17 9.57 21.67
N THR A 381 -39.42 9.92 21.39
CA THR A 381 -40.48 10.06 22.41
C THR A 381 -41.84 9.56 21.93
N VAL A 382 -42.67 9.10 22.86
CA VAL A 382 -44.09 8.83 22.65
C VAL A 382 -44.89 9.76 23.55
N ASN A 383 -45.65 10.66 22.94
CA ASN A 383 -46.61 11.53 23.63
C ASN A 383 -48.01 10.94 23.47
N TYR A 384 -48.84 11.03 24.49
CA TYR A 384 -50.20 10.48 24.47
C TYR A 384 -51.11 11.22 25.46
N ASN A 385 -52.41 11.07 25.27
CA ASN A 385 -53.43 11.46 26.25
C ASN A 385 -54.12 10.22 26.82
N VAL A 386 -54.71 10.35 28.00
CA VAL A 386 -55.65 9.40 28.61
C VAL A 386 -57.05 10.00 28.56
N VAL A 387 -58.00 9.25 28.02
CA VAL A 387 -59.43 9.61 28.01
C VAL A 387 -60.16 8.64 28.92
N THR A 388 -60.77 9.16 29.98
CA THR A 388 -61.64 8.40 30.88
C THR A 388 -63.09 8.58 30.48
N LYS A 389 -63.88 7.51 30.34
CA LYS A 389 -65.34 7.57 30.21
C LYS A 389 -65.99 7.15 31.51
N VAL A 390 -66.96 7.93 31.97
CA VAL A 390 -67.81 7.61 33.12
C VAL A 390 -69.23 7.46 32.62
N ASN A 391 -69.88 6.32 32.89
CA ASN A 391 -71.24 6.02 32.43
C ASN A 391 -71.41 6.17 30.89
N GLY A 392 -70.39 5.74 30.13
CA GLY A 392 -70.35 5.83 28.67
C GLY A 392 -70.05 7.24 28.10
N GLN A 393 -69.93 8.28 28.93
CA GLN A 393 -69.64 9.65 28.48
C GLN A 393 -68.13 9.95 28.56
N PRO A 394 -67.48 10.41 27.48
CA PRO A 394 -66.06 10.74 27.49
C PRO A 394 -65.76 12.00 28.31
N GLY A 395 -64.83 11.87 29.23
CA GLY A 395 -64.19 12.99 29.91
C GLY A 395 -63.18 13.71 29.01
N LYS A 396 -62.70 14.86 29.47
CA LYS A 396 -61.68 15.65 28.76
C LYS A 396 -60.37 14.85 28.68
N PRO A 397 -59.75 14.71 27.49
CA PRO A 397 -58.44 14.07 27.36
C PRO A 397 -57.39 14.77 28.24
N GLN A 398 -56.66 14.01 29.05
CA GLN A 398 -55.58 14.51 29.89
C GLN A 398 -54.23 14.06 29.35
N PRO A 399 -53.22 14.94 29.24
CA PRO A 399 -51.88 14.54 28.82
C PRO A 399 -51.27 13.49 29.76
N GLY A 400 -50.74 12.42 29.17
CA GLY A 400 -49.92 11.43 29.88
C GLY A 400 -48.48 11.92 30.06
N THR A 401 -47.70 11.20 30.87
CA THR A 401 -46.26 11.45 31.00
C THR A 401 -45.54 10.86 29.77
N PRO A 402 -44.82 11.66 28.96
CA PRO A 402 -44.16 11.17 27.75
C PRO A 402 -43.23 9.97 28.01
N VAL A 403 -43.22 9.01 27.08
CA VAL A 403 -42.31 7.85 27.12
C VAL A 403 -41.06 8.20 26.33
N LYS A 404 -39.88 8.14 26.94
CA LYS A 404 -38.61 8.28 26.22
C LYS A 404 -38.16 6.92 25.69
N LEU A 405 -37.90 6.84 24.39
CA LEU A 405 -37.39 5.63 23.76
C LEU A 405 -35.86 5.63 23.78
N PRO A 406 -35.21 4.47 23.98
CA PRO A 406 -33.76 4.38 23.92
C PRO A 406 -33.24 4.72 22.52
N ALA A 407 -32.02 5.25 22.45
CA ALA A 407 -31.37 5.46 21.16
C ALA A 407 -31.07 4.11 20.50
N GLY A 408 -31.41 3.98 19.21
CA GLY A 408 -30.95 2.87 18.39
C GLY A 408 -29.48 3.06 18.02
N THR A 409 -28.84 2.01 17.53
CA THR A 409 -27.43 2.06 17.11
C THR A 409 -27.22 1.40 15.76
N ILE A 410 -26.24 1.92 15.02
CA ILE A 410 -25.69 1.31 13.81
C ILE A 410 -24.23 0.94 14.04
N THR A 411 -23.74 -0.08 13.33
CA THR A 411 -22.32 -0.46 13.30
C THR A 411 -21.71 0.03 11.99
N VAL A 412 -20.59 0.74 12.09
CA VAL A 412 -19.95 1.38 10.93
C VAL A 412 -18.54 0.84 10.76
N PRO A 413 -18.28 0.06 9.69
CA PRO A 413 -16.96 -0.52 9.45
C PRO A 413 -15.95 0.51 8.96
N VAL A 414 -14.67 0.15 9.10
CA VAL A 414 -13.53 0.85 8.49
C VAL A 414 -12.75 -0.13 7.62
N SER A 415 -12.04 0.40 6.63
CA SER A 415 -11.13 -0.36 5.79
C SER A 415 -9.68 -0.03 6.11
N LYS A 416 -8.75 -0.88 5.68
CA LYS A 416 -7.32 -0.75 6.03
C LYS A 416 -6.44 -0.79 4.79
N VAL A 417 -5.50 0.14 4.68
CA VAL A 417 -4.44 0.10 3.68
C VAL A 417 -3.11 -0.04 4.40
N THR A 418 -2.49 -1.20 4.31
CA THR A 418 -1.13 -1.45 4.82
C THR A 418 -0.14 -1.13 3.73
N ILE A 419 0.79 -0.24 4.02
CA ILE A 419 1.84 0.18 3.10
C ILE A 419 3.16 -0.31 3.64
N ASN A 420 3.86 -1.12 2.85
CA ASN A 420 5.19 -1.63 3.15
C ASN A 420 6.22 -0.94 2.26
N LYS A 421 7.39 -0.64 2.82
CA LYS A 421 8.54 -0.16 2.06
C LYS A 421 9.67 -1.19 2.12
N VAL A 422 10.19 -1.54 0.95
CA VAL A 422 11.31 -2.45 0.76
C VAL A 422 12.46 -1.70 0.09
N TRP A 423 13.68 -1.95 0.55
CA TRP A 423 14.92 -1.46 -0.04
C TRP A 423 15.67 -2.65 -0.62
N ALA A 424 15.85 -2.68 -1.94
CA ALA A 424 16.61 -3.70 -2.64
C ALA A 424 18.01 -3.17 -2.99
N GLY A 425 19.05 -3.94 -2.70
CA GLY A 425 20.44 -3.51 -2.82
C GLY A 425 20.89 -2.75 -1.58
N LYS A 426 21.23 -1.47 -1.73
CA LYS A 426 21.69 -0.61 -0.64
C LYS A 426 20.48 0.09 0.00
N GLU A 427 20.39 0.04 1.33
CA GLU A 427 19.43 0.88 2.06
C GLU A 427 20.03 2.29 2.24
N PRO A 428 19.25 3.37 2.06
CA PRO A 428 19.75 4.72 2.28
C PRO A 428 19.97 4.99 3.78
N SER A 429 20.72 6.05 4.08
CA SER A 429 20.94 6.49 5.46
C SER A 429 19.72 7.18 6.10
N THR A 430 18.61 7.30 5.38
CA THR A 430 17.39 7.94 5.89
C THR A 430 16.65 6.99 6.82
N ASN A 431 16.07 7.54 7.90
CA ASN A 431 15.27 6.76 8.86
C ASN A 431 13.76 6.88 8.60
N SER A 432 13.36 7.69 7.62
CA SER A 432 11.97 7.89 7.23
C SER A 432 11.83 8.20 5.75
N LEU A 433 10.64 7.93 5.21
CA LEU A 433 10.24 8.22 3.84
C LEU A 433 8.75 8.53 3.82
N ASP A 434 8.37 9.57 3.08
CA ASP A 434 6.98 9.91 2.84
C ASP A 434 6.49 9.32 1.51
N VAL A 435 5.36 8.64 1.57
CA VAL A 435 4.58 8.23 0.40
C VAL A 435 3.20 8.87 0.46
N THR A 436 2.55 9.02 -0.68
CA THR A 436 1.19 9.55 -0.74
C THR A 436 0.22 8.39 -0.94
N LEU A 437 -0.76 8.26 -0.04
CA LEU A 437 -1.94 7.43 -0.26
C LEU A 437 -2.95 8.25 -1.05
N LEU A 438 -3.44 7.70 -2.16
CA LEU A 438 -4.41 8.34 -3.04
C LEU A 438 -5.75 7.60 -2.98
N LYS A 439 -6.83 8.38 -3.06
CA LYS A 439 -8.21 7.93 -3.19
C LYS A 439 -8.73 8.38 -4.55
N ASP A 440 -9.08 7.42 -5.40
CA ASP A 440 -9.51 7.65 -6.79
C ASP A 440 -8.53 8.53 -7.60
N GLY A 441 -7.22 8.31 -7.38
CA GLY A 441 -6.16 9.07 -8.05
C GLY A 441 -5.93 10.48 -7.52
N LYS A 442 -6.61 10.90 -6.44
CA LYS A 442 -6.38 12.18 -5.75
C LYS A 442 -5.69 11.96 -4.41
N ASP A 443 -4.84 12.90 -4.02
CA ASP A 443 -4.16 12.86 -2.72
C ASP A 443 -5.16 12.76 -1.57
N TYR A 444 -5.00 11.74 -0.74
CA TYR A 444 -5.80 11.53 0.46
C TYR A 444 -5.01 11.82 1.73
N GLN A 445 -3.80 11.24 1.83
CA GLN A 445 -2.95 11.39 3.00
C GLN A 445 -1.47 11.15 2.67
N THR A 446 -0.58 11.98 3.23
CA THR A 446 0.85 11.67 3.29
C THR A 446 1.12 10.69 4.44
N VAL A 447 1.79 9.59 4.12
CA VAL A 447 2.12 8.50 5.03
C VAL A 447 3.63 8.44 5.20
N THR A 448 4.11 8.84 6.37
CA THR A 448 5.51 8.65 6.77
C THR A 448 5.73 7.21 7.23
N LEU A 449 6.60 6.50 6.52
CA LEU A 449 7.13 5.19 6.87
C LEU A 449 8.48 5.39 7.56
N THR A 450 8.74 4.64 8.64
CA THR A 450 9.99 4.77 9.40
C THR A 450 10.71 3.44 9.52
N LYS A 451 12.03 3.48 9.65
CA LYS A 451 12.85 2.30 9.92
C LYS A 451 12.50 1.65 11.27
N ALA A 452 12.15 2.46 12.27
CA ALA A 452 11.76 1.98 13.60
C ALA A 452 10.47 1.13 13.55
N ASP A 453 9.55 1.47 12.65
CA ASP A 453 8.31 0.73 12.41
C ASP A 453 8.48 -0.37 11.35
N ASN A 454 9.70 -0.86 11.12
CA ASN A 454 10.04 -1.85 10.10
C ASN A 454 9.54 -1.46 8.69
N TRP A 455 9.54 -0.16 8.38
CA TRP A 455 9.12 0.37 7.09
C TRP A 455 7.67 0.01 6.71
N THR A 456 6.81 -0.30 7.69
CA THR A 456 5.39 -0.61 7.48
C THR A 456 4.47 0.32 8.24
N LYS A 457 3.33 0.67 7.63
CA LYS A 457 2.28 1.44 8.29
C LYS A 457 0.91 1.10 7.74
N THR A 458 -0.06 0.89 8.64
CA THR A 458 -1.45 0.72 8.26
C THR A 458 -2.21 2.03 8.44
N VAL A 459 -2.83 2.50 7.37
CA VAL A 459 -3.76 3.63 7.37
C VAL A 459 -5.18 3.10 7.44
N ILE A 460 -5.98 3.71 8.31
CA ILE A 460 -7.40 3.41 8.43
C ILE A 460 -8.17 4.40 7.54
N VAL A 461 -8.99 3.86 6.65
CA VAL A 461 -9.73 4.63 5.64
C VAL A 461 -11.22 4.31 5.74
N PRO A 462 -12.12 5.22 5.33
CA PRO A 462 -13.55 4.97 5.44
C PRO A 462 -13.97 3.86 4.47
N ALA A 463 -14.84 2.95 4.94
CA ALA A 463 -15.55 2.05 4.03
C ALA A 463 -16.46 2.83 3.07
N GLY A 464 -16.97 3.98 3.52
CA GLY A 464 -17.58 5.03 2.69
C GLY A 464 -18.97 4.67 2.15
N THR A 465 -19.67 5.68 1.64
CA THR A 465 -20.95 5.50 0.95
C THR A 465 -20.79 5.00 -0.49
N ASP A 466 -19.62 5.22 -1.08
CA ASP A 466 -19.29 4.88 -2.45
C ASP A 466 -18.03 4.00 -2.50
N SER A 467 -17.91 3.21 -3.57
CA SER A 467 -16.73 2.39 -3.79
C SER A 467 -15.56 3.23 -4.29
N HIS A 468 -14.38 3.04 -3.72
CA HIS A 468 -13.18 3.85 -4.02
C HIS A 468 -11.95 3.00 -4.34
N THR A 469 -11.12 3.48 -5.26
CA THR A 469 -9.84 2.86 -5.61
C THR A 469 -8.72 3.48 -4.79
N TRP A 470 -7.89 2.63 -4.17
CA TRP A 470 -6.74 3.07 -3.36
C TRP A 470 -5.42 2.75 -4.06
N THR A 471 -4.56 3.76 -4.18
CA THR A 471 -3.20 3.61 -4.71
C THR A 471 -2.19 4.30 -3.81
N VAL A 472 -0.93 3.90 -3.89
CA VAL A 472 0.19 4.59 -3.26
C VAL A 472 1.10 5.16 -4.35
N ALA A 473 1.63 6.35 -4.13
CA ALA A 473 2.69 6.93 -4.95
C ALA A 473 3.88 7.33 -4.06
N GLU A 474 5.09 7.14 -4.56
CA GLU A 474 6.31 7.72 -4.00
C GLU A 474 6.76 8.84 -4.95
N PRO A 475 6.30 10.09 -4.76
CA PRO A 475 6.55 11.16 -5.72
C PRO A 475 8.03 11.60 -5.75
N ASN A 476 8.77 11.36 -4.67
CA ASN A 476 10.17 11.77 -4.54
C ASN A 476 11.05 10.54 -4.32
N VAL A 477 11.56 9.97 -5.41
CA VAL A 477 12.51 8.86 -5.37
C VAL A 477 13.93 9.42 -5.24
N ALA A 478 14.70 8.93 -4.26
CA ALA A 478 16.07 9.37 -4.06
C ALA A 478 16.98 9.05 -5.27
N GLU A 479 18.00 9.88 -5.50
CA GLU A 479 18.96 9.69 -6.60
C GLU A 479 19.66 8.32 -6.49
N GLY A 480 19.80 7.62 -7.61
CA GLY A 480 20.35 6.26 -7.66
C GLY A 480 19.36 5.14 -7.33
N TYR A 481 18.10 5.46 -7.02
CA TYR A 481 17.03 4.49 -6.82
C TYR A 481 16.00 4.52 -7.94
N THR A 482 15.39 3.37 -8.19
CA THR A 482 14.15 3.24 -8.98
C THR A 482 13.05 2.69 -8.08
N ALA A 483 11.84 3.25 -8.15
CA ALA A 483 10.70 2.82 -7.34
C ALA A 483 9.72 1.97 -8.16
N VAL A 484 9.30 0.84 -7.60
CA VAL A 484 8.25 -0.03 -8.15
C VAL A 484 7.21 -0.26 -7.07
N ILE A 485 5.94 -0.05 -7.42
CA ILE A 485 4.81 -0.27 -6.51
C ILE A 485 4.07 -1.54 -6.93
N SER A 486 3.85 -2.45 -5.99
CA SER A 486 3.25 -3.77 -6.23
C SER A 486 2.25 -4.14 -5.13
N GLY A 487 1.67 -5.34 -5.21
CA GLY A 487 0.61 -5.81 -4.31
C GLY A 487 -0.76 -5.32 -4.76
N ASP A 488 -1.60 -4.91 -3.81
CA ASP A 488 -2.98 -4.47 -4.03
C ASP A 488 -3.09 -3.03 -4.55
N ASN A 489 -2.06 -2.50 -5.20
CA ASN A 489 -2.06 -1.12 -5.69
C ASN A 489 -3.11 -0.95 -6.79
N GLY A 490 -4.13 -0.13 -6.54
CA GLY A 490 -5.28 0.02 -7.43
C GLY A 490 -6.46 -0.86 -7.09
N LYS A 491 -6.45 -1.54 -5.93
CA LYS A 491 -7.62 -2.28 -5.43
C LYS A 491 -8.78 -1.33 -5.16
N LYS A 492 -9.97 -1.71 -5.61
CA LYS A 492 -11.23 -1.00 -5.39
C LYS A 492 -11.97 -1.58 -4.20
N PHE A 493 -12.14 -0.79 -3.14
CA PHE A 493 -12.92 -1.15 -1.97
C PHE A 493 -14.41 -0.94 -2.25
N ALA A 494 -15.24 -1.88 -1.80
CA ALA A 494 -16.69 -1.80 -1.96
C ALA A 494 -17.31 -0.87 -0.91
N ALA A 495 -18.32 -0.09 -1.33
CA ALA A 495 -19.08 0.79 -0.46
C ALA A 495 -19.63 0.07 0.77
N GLY A 496 -19.52 0.71 1.94
CA GLY A 496 -20.15 0.29 3.19
C GLY A 496 -19.68 -1.02 3.80
N THR A 497 -18.60 -1.61 3.28
CA THR A 497 -18.04 -2.87 3.78
C THR A 497 -16.57 -2.72 4.16
N ALA A 498 -16.14 -3.45 5.18
CA ALA A 498 -14.74 -3.49 5.56
C ALA A 498 -13.94 -4.23 4.48
N ASP A 499 -12.84 -3.62 4.04
CA ASP A 499 -11.90 -4.21 3.10
C ASP A 499 -10.45 -3.92 3.56
N SER A 500 -9.50 -4.60 2.95
CA SER A 500 -8.09 -4.37 3.21
C SER A 500 -7.22 -4.49 1.95
N ALA A 501 -6.14 -3.73 1.91
CA ALA A 501 -5.13 -3.79 0.86
C ALA A 501 -3.74 -3.82 1.50
N THR A 502 -2.84 -4.61 0.93
CA THR A 502 -1.40 -4.53 1.23
C THR A 502 -0.66 -4.07 -0.02
N ILE A 503 -0.05 -2.89 0.05
CA ILE A 503 0.67 -2.26 -1.04
C ILE A 503 2.14 -2.16 -0.66
N THR A 504 3.03 -2.62 -1.54
CA THR A 504 4.48 -2.60 -1.29
C THR A 504 5.17 -1.66 -2.25
N VAL A 505 5.93 -0.72 -1.72
CA VAL A 505 6.82 0.18 -2.47
C VAL A 505 8.25 -0.35 -2.36
N THR A 506 8.85 -0.75 -3.49
CA THR A 506 10.21 -1.29 -3.53
C THR A 506 11.12 -0.28 -4.22
N ASN A 507 12.14 0.21 -3.52
CA ASN A 507 13.19 1.01 -4.16
C ASN A 507 14.41 0.14 -4.36
N THR A 508 14.87 0.07 -5.60
CA THR A 508 16.05 -0.69 -5.99
C THR A 508 17.20 0.27 -6.25
N TYR A 509 18.30 0.07 -5.53
CA TYR A 509 19.53 0.83 -5.72
C TYR A 509 20.38 0.23 -6.83
N GLU A 510 20.84 1.07 -7.77
CA GLU A 510 21.80 0.68 -8.79
C GLU A 510 22.81 1.80 -9.03
N ALA A 511 24.10 1.48 -8.92
CA ALA A 511 25.18 2.43 -9.18
C ALA A 511 25.70 2.29 -10.61
N LYS A 512 25.77 3.40 -11.33
CA LYS A 512 26.37 3.46 -12.66
C LYS A 512 27.89 3.20 -12.59
N PRO A 513 28.49 2.51 -13.58
CA PRO A 513 29.92 2.27 -13.63
C PRO A 513 30.78 3.54 -13.58
N ALA A 514 31.98 3.42 -13.02
CA ALA A 514 33.01 4.46 -13.03
C ALA A 514 34.02 4.21 -14.15
N THR A 515 34.63 5.26 -14.68
CA THR A 515 35.74 5.15 -15.63
C THR A 515 36.97 5.88 -15.09
N LEU A 516 38.10 5.20 -15.04
CA LEU A 516 39.42 5.80 -14.79
C LEU A 516 40.07 6.14 -16.13
N ASN A 517 40.50 7.39 -16.30
CA ASN A 517 41.22 7.80 -17.50
C ASN A 517 42.60 7.12 -17.57
N GLY A 518 42.80 6.29 -18.59
CA GLY A 518 44.03 5.51 -18.76
C GLY A 518 45.22 6.37 -19.16
N LYS A 519 45.01 7.37 -20.02
CA LYS A 519 46.05 8.27 -20.51
C LYS A 519 46.75 9.02 -19.37
N ASP A 520 46.00 9.45 -18.37
CA ASP A 520 46.53 10.26 -17.27
C ASP A 520 47.07 9.41 -16.12
N ASN A 521 46.46 8.26 -15.85
CA ASN A 521 46.72 7.46 -14.64
C ASN A 521 47.47 6.15 -14.90
N LEU A 522 47.45 5.63 -16.12
CA LEU A 522 48.07 4.36 -16.52
C LEU A 522 49.07 4.63 -17.65
N LYS A 523 50.20 5.23 -17.27
CA LYS A 523 51.26 5.66 -18.19
C LYS A 523 52.65 5.37 -17.62
N GLY A 524 53.63 5.34 -18.50
CA GLY A 524 55.03 5.16 -18.14
C GLY A 524 55.97 5.73 -19.17
N THR A 525 57.26 5.66 -18.86
CA THR A 525 58.35 6.06 -19.76
C THR A 525 59.32 4.92 -20.01
N LYS A 526 59.92 4.95 -21.18
CA LYS A 526 60.92 3.99 -21.64
C LYS A 526 62.25 4.69 -21.81
N GLU A 527 63.23 4.26 -21.03
CA GLU A 527 64.63 4.61 -21.20
C GLU A 527 65.39 3.44 -21.83
N PHE A 528 66.23 3.74 -22.81
CA PHE A 528 67.08 2.77 -23.46
C PHE A 528 68.49 3.32 -23.60
N THR A 529 69.48 2.60 -23.08
CA THR A 529 70.87 3.07 -22.96
C THR A 529 71.87 1.99 -23.37
N GLY A 530 73.14 2.35 -23.59
CA GLY A 530 74.25 1.40 -23.84
C GLY A 530 74.67 1.24 -25.30
N ARG A 531 73.87 1.74 -26.26
CA ARG A 531 74.32 2.00 -27.63
C ARG A 531 75.07 3.34 -27.70
N ALA A 532 75.85 3.54 -28.76
CA ALA A 532 76.44 4.84 -29.06
C ALA A 532 75.35 5.94 -29.08
N ASP A 533 75.60 7.04 -28.35
CA ASP A 533 74.66 8.15 -28.13
C ASP A 533 73.26 7.75 -27.62
N ASN A 534 73.12 6.55 -27.02
CA ASN A 534 71.84 5.95 -26.63
C ASN A 534 70.81 5.95 -27.79
N ALA A 535 71.29 5.75 -29.02
CA ALA A 535 70.47 5.84 -30.22
C ALA A 535 69.44 4.69 -30.33
N TRP A 536 68.20 5.06 -30.61
CA TRP A 536 67.14 4.15 -31.05
C TRP A 536 67.27 3.94 -32.56
N LEU A 537 67.26 2.68 -32.98
CA LEU A 537 67.30 2.29 -34.39
C LEU A 537 65.90 2.19 -34.98
N GLU A 538 65.82 2.31 -36.31
CA GLU A 538 64.60 2.04 -37.04
C GLU A 538 64.21 0.55 -36.84
N GLY A 539 63.02 0.33 -36.29
CA GLY A 539 62.54 -1.01 -35.91
C GLY A 539 62.66 -1.36 -34.43
N ASP A 540 63.33 -0.54 -33.61
CA ASP A 540 63.28 -0.71 -32.16
C ASP A 540 61.84 -0.48 -31.66
N LYS A 541 61.29 -1.48 -30.99
CA LYS A 541 59.95 -1.47 -30.40
C LYS A 541 60.00 -2.14 -29.04
N PHE A 542 59.48 -1.44 -28.03
CA PHE A 542 59.30 -1.96 -26.68
C PHE A 542 57.82 -2.01 -26.34
N ASP A 543 57.38 -3.16 -25.85
CA ASP A 543 55.97 -3.46 -25.59
C ASP A 543 55.70 -3.54 -24.09
N PHE A 544 54.54 -3.06 -23.69
CA PHE A 544 54.09 -3.01 -22.31
C PHE A 544 52.71 -3.63 -22.21
N ALA A 545 52.48 -4.37 -21.12
CA ALA A 545 51.20 -4.99 -20.82
C ALA A 545 50.65 -4.44 -19.50
N LEU A 546 49.34 -4.26 -19.45
CA LEU A 546 48.57 -3.91 -18.27
C LEU A 546 47.74 -5.13 -17.87
N ALA A 547 47.90 -5.61 -16.64
CA ALA A 547 47.12 -6.73 -16.11
C ALA A 547 46.74 -6.49 -14.65
N GLY A 548 45.79 -7.27 -14.12
CA GLY A 548 45.51 -7.28 -12.68
C GLY A 548 46.76 -7.75 -11.90
N ALA A 549 47.21 -6.96 -10.93
CA ALA A 549 48.38 -7.24 -10.11
C ALA A 549 48.08 -8.30 -9.02
N ASP A 550 46.86 -8.31 -8.49
CA ASP A 550 46.39 -9.27 -7.50
C ASP A 550 45.28 -10.17 -8.05
N ASP A 551 44.98 -11.25 -7.33
CA ASP A 551 44.01 -12.25 -7.79
C ASP A 551 42.57 -11.74 -7.79
N ALA A 552 42.24 -10.80 -6.90
CA ALA A 552 40.94 -10.15 -6.85
C ALA A 552 40.69 -9.32 -8.12
N THR A 553 41.66 -8.51 -8.53
CA THR A 553 41.58 -7.69 -9.74
C THR A 553 41.59 -8.57 -10.99
N LYS A 554 42.40 -9.62 -11.05
CA LYS A 554 42.38 -10.59 -12.16
C LYS A 554 41.01 -11.26 -12.29
N ALA A 555 40.41 -11.68 -11.17
CA ALA A 555 39.07 -12.26 -11.17
C ALA A 555 38.01 -11.25 -11.62
N ALA A 556 38.10 -9.99 -11.16
CA ALA A 556 37.19 -8.92 -11.55
C ALA A 556 37.28 -8.62 -13.05
N VAL A 557 38.49 -8.56 -13.62
CA VAL A 557 38.70 -8.44 -15.07
C VAL A 557 38.10 -9.62 -15.82
N LYS A 558 38.33 -10.84 -15.35
CA LYS A 558 37.79 -12.06 -15.98
C LYS A 558 36.25 -12.13 -15.94
N SER A 559 35.64 -11.63 -14.87
CA SER A 559 34.18 -11.61 -14.69
C SER A 559 33.47 -10.50 -15.47
N GLY A 560 34.20 -9.51 -15.98
CA GLY A 560 33.65 -8.31 -16.62
C GLY A 560 33.29 -7.17 -15.67
N ASP A 561 33.47 -7.35 -14.35
CA ASP A 561 33.29 -6.28 -13.35
C ASP A 561 34.31 -5.14 -13.54
N VAL A 562 35.48 -5.46 -14.11
CA VAL A 562 36.48 -4.49 -14.56
C VAL A 562 36.73 -4.71 -16.04
N LYS A 563 36.51 -3.67 -16.85
CA LYS A 563 36.77 -3.71 -18.28
C LYS A 563 37.98 -2.84 -18.61
N LEU A 564 39.06 -3.50 -19.03
CA LEU A 564 40.24 -2.83 -19.57
C LEU A 564 39.93 -2.32 -20.99
N GLY A 565 40.31 -1.08 -21.29
CA GLY A 565 40.25 -0.51 -22.64
C GLY A 565 41.31 -1.13 -23.54
N ASN A 566 42.47 -0.47 -23.66
CA ASN A 566 43.64 -1.03 -24.32
C ASN A 566 44.63 -1.48 -23.24
N ASP A 567 44.90 -2.78 -23.17
CA ASP A 567 45.76 -3.43 -22.18
C ASP A 567 47.19 -3.66 -22.68
N THR A 568 47.50 -3.21 -23.89
CA THR A 568 48.84 -3.22 -24.46
C THR A 568 49.24 -1.82 -24.92
N ALA A 569 50.51 -1.48 -24.78
CA ALA A 569 51.08 -0.23 -25.28
C ALA A 569 52.47 -0.49 -25.86
N SER A 570 52.90 0.35 -26.80
CA SER A 570 54.21 0.24 -27.43
C SER A 570 54.87 1.60 -27.54
N VAL A 571 56.19 1.63 -27.42
CA VAL A 571 57.00 2.80 -27.76
C VAL A 571 57.84 2.48 -28.98
N THR A 572 57.75 3.35 -30.00
CA THR A 572 58.63 3.36 -31.17
C THR A 572 59.21 4.77 -31.31
N GLY A 573 60.55 4.89 -31.31
CA GLY A 573 61.24 6.18 -31.44
C GLY A 573 61.52 6.95 -30.14
N LYS A 574 62.06 8.17 -30.27
CA LYS A 574 62.78 8.90 -29.20
C LYS A 574 61.94 9.48 -28.06
N ASN A 575 60.60 9.48 -28.14
CA ASN A 575 59.78 10.17 -27.13
C ASN A 575 59.59 9.37 -25.83
N GLY A 576 59.87 8.06 -25.82
CA GLY A 576 59.90 7.25 -24.60
C GLY A 576 58.55 7.05 -23.87
N GLU A 577 57.51 7.82 -24.14
CA GLU A 577 56.25 7.79 -23.38
C GLU A 577 55.24 6.79 -23.96
N PHE A 578 54.49 6.12 -23.07
CA PHE A 578 53.34 5.28 -23.43
C PHE A 578 52.22 5.39 -22.40
N SER A 579 51.01 5.08 -22.82
CA SER A 579 49.82 5.04 -21.95
C SER A 579 48.83 3.98 -22.39
N PHE A 580 48.00 3.52 -21.46
CA PHE A 580 46.94 2.54 -21.69
C PHE A 580 45.58 3.21 -21.90
N GLY A 581 44.59 2.42 -22.32
CA GLY A 581 43.20 2.88 -22.45
C GLY A 581 42.49 2.99 -21.10
N ASP A 582 41.33 3.63 -21.11
CA ASP A 582 40.48 3.79 -19.92
C ASP A 582 40.07 2.44 -19.32
N VAL A 583 39.85 2.43 -18.01
CA VAL A 583 39.36 1.26 -17.28
C VAL A 583 37.98 1.56 -16.70
N THR A 584 36.99 0.72 -17.02
CA THR A 584 35.63 0.85 -16.50
C THR A 584 35.39 -0.15 -15.37
N PHE A 585 34.77 0.30 -14.28
CA PHE A 585 34.48 -0.47 -13.07
C PHE A 585 32.97 -0.52 -12.85
N ALA A 586 32.40 -1.72 -12.86
CA ALA A 586 30.97 -1.96 -12.60
C ALA A 586 30.66 -2.20 -11.12
N LYS A 587 31.69 -2.39 -10.27
CA LYS A 587 31.55 -2.59 -8.82
C LYS A 587 32.52 -1.71 -8.05
N ALA A 588 32.12 -1.34 -6.84
CA ALA A 588 33.00 -0.72 -5.86
C ALA A 588 34.03 -1.75 -5.34
N GLY A 589 35.23 -1.30 -5.02
CA GLY A 589 36.32 -2.15 -4.57
C GLY A 589 37.68 -1.50 -4.75
N ASP A 590 38.70 -2.16 -4.20
CA ASP A 590 40.09 -1.81 -4.44
C ASP A 590 40.66 -2.71 -5.53
N TYR A 591 41.25 -2.11 -6.54
CA TYR A 591 41.80 -2.80 -7.70
C TYR A 591 43.27 -2.41 -7.89
N ALA A 592 44.12 -3.38 -8.19
CA ALA A 592 45.54 -3.15 -8.45
C ALA A 592 45.91 -3.61 -9.86
N PHE A 593 46.51 -2.72 -10.64
CA PHE A 593 46.98 -3.02 -11.99
C PHE A 593 48.50 -2.98 -12.04
N ALA A 594 49.11 -3.99 -12.64
CA ALA A 594 50.55 -4.07 -12.91
C ALA A 594 50.81 -3.72 -14.38
N ILE A 595 51.71 -2.77 -14.57
CA ILE A 595 52.31 -2.44 -15.86
C ILE A 595 53.68 -3.12 -15.89
N THR A 596 53.91 -3.95 -16.91
CA THR A 596 55.17 -4.68 -17.10
C THR A 596 55.65 -4.54 -18.53
N GLU A 597 56.96 -4.43 -18.72
CA GLU A 597 57.55 -4.56 -20.05
C GLU A 597 57.51 -6.02 -20.50
N THR A 598 57.05 -6.23 -21.72
CA THR A 598 57.08 -7.54 -22.37
C THR A 598 58.46 -7.77 -22.97
N LYS A 599 59.08 -8.90 -22.60
CA LYS A 599 60.38 -9.29 -23.14
C LYS A 599 60.32 -9.38 -24.66
N GLY A 600 61.10 -8.54 -25.33
CA GLY A 600 61.28 -8.57 -26.78
C GLY A 600 62.41 -9.48 -27.24
N ASN A 601 62.86 -9.29 -28.48
CA ASN A 601 63.85 -10.13 -29.16
C ASN A 601 65.05 -9.35 -29.73
N ILE A 602 65.27 -8.10 -29.31
CA ILE A 602 66.42 -7.31 -29.77
C ILE A 602 67.69 -7.90 -29.14
N ALA A 603 68.58 -8.43 -29.97
CA ALA A 603 69.84 -9.03 -29.50
C ALA A 603 70.72 -7.98 -28.80
N GLY A 604 71.41 -8.39 -27.73
CA GLY A 604 72.23 -7.51 -26.89
C GLY A 604 71.44 -6.66 -25.89
N VAL A 605 70.10 -6.64 -25.94
CA VAL A 605 69.27 -5.88 -25.00
C VAL A 605 68.93 -6.70 -23.75
N THR A 606 69.19 -6.12 -22.58
CA THR A 606 68.63 -6.55 -21.31
C THR A 606 67.35 -5.76 -21.05
N TYR A 607 66.23 -6.48 -20.96
CA TYR A 607 64.90 -5.92 -20.76
C TYR A 607 64.61 -5.72 -19.28
N ASP A 608 63.83 -4.68 -18.95
CA ASP A 608 63.39 -4.42 -17.59
C ASP A 608 62.27 -5.39 -17.18
N GLY A 609 62.50 -6.16 -16.11
CA GLY A 609 61.55 -7.14 -15.61
C GLY A 609 60.69 -6.65 -14.44
N HIS A 610 60.82 -5.39 -14.01
CA HIS A 610 60.05 -4.88 -12.88
C HIS A 610 58.56 -4.69 -13.23
N ALA A 611 57.74 -4.54 -12.19
CA ALA A 611 56.34 -4.18 -12.33
C ALA A 611 56.07 -2.81 -11.69
N TYR A 612 55.45 -1.92 -12.45
CA TYR A 612 54.88 -0.67 -11.93
C TYR A 612 53.41 -0.90 -11.58
N THR A 613 53.05 -0.79 -10.30
CA THR A 613 51.70 -1.09 -9.82
C THR A 613 50.93 0.20 -9.54
N VAL A 614 49.71 0.30 -10.06
CA VAL A 614 48.75 1.39 -9.80
C VAL A 614 47.55 0.80 -9.05
N LYS A 615 47.31 1.30 -7.83
CA LYS A 615 46.14 0.93 -7.02
C LYS A 615 45.03 1.96 -7.20
N VAL A 616 43.83 1.49 -7.50
CA VAL A 616 42.64 2.27 -7.78
C VAL A 616 41.58 1.92 -6.77
N LYS A 617 41.07 2.93 -6.07
CA LYS A 617 39.94 2.81 -5.16
C LYS A 617 38.67 3.24 -5.87
N VAL A 618 37.69 2.35 -5.92
CA VAL A 618 36.37 2.60 -6.51
C VAL A 618 35.33 2.64 -5.41
N THR A 619 34.71 3.80 -5.22
CA THR A 619 33.71 4.03 -4.17
C THR A 619 32.34 4.32 -4.77
N ASP A 620 31.30 3.84 -4.11
CA ASP A 620 29.92 4.23 -4.41
C ASP A 620 29.56 5.52 -3.68
N ASN A 621 29.20 6.58 -4.41
CA ASN A 621 28.85 7.87 -3.83
C ASN A 621 27.47 7.90 -3.12
N GLY A 622 26.73 6.78 -3.15
CA GLY A 622 25.42 6.66 -2.51
C GLY A 622 24.28 7.36 -3.26
N LYS A 623 24.56 7.90 -4.45
CA LYS A 623 23.62 8.58 -5.35
C LYS A 623 23.52 7.88 -6.70
N GLY A 624 23.88 6.60 -6.76
CA GLY A 624 23.81 5.80 -7.98
C GLY A 624 24.96 6.02 -8.95
N GLN A 625 26.13 6.46 -8.49
CA GLN A 625 27.32 6.59 -9.33
C GLN A 625 28.57 6.09 -8.58
N LEU A 626 29.33 5.20 -9.24
CA LEU A 626 30.66 4.82 -8.77
C LEU A 626 31.68 5.89 -9.15
N GLU A 627 32.70 6.06 -8.32
CA GLU A 627 33.82 6.99 -8.52
C GLU A 627 35.13 6.22 -8.43
N ALA A 628 35.99 6.31 -9.45
CA ALA A 628 37.28 5.63 -9.49
C ALA A 628 38.42 6.65 -9.34
N LYS A 629 39.33 6.41 -8.39
CA LYS A 629 40.48 7.28 -8.12
C LYS A 629 41.74 6.46 -7.85
N VAL A 630 42.88 6.92 -8.36
CA VAL A 630 44.19 6.37 -7.97
C VAL A 630 44.41 6.63 -6.48
N ASP A 631 44.61 5.55 -5.73
CA ASP A 631 44.86 5.56 -4.28
C ASP A 631 46.36 5.67 -4.00
N SER A 632 47.16 4.81 -4.66
CA SER A 632 48.63 4.80 -4.52
C SER A 632 49.29 4.12 -5.72
N THR A 633 50.58 4.35 -5.87
CA THR A 633 51.42 3.69 -6.87
C THR A 633 52.67 3.12 -6.20
N SER A 634 53.22 2.04 -6.75
CA SER A 634 54.46 1.43 -6.24
C SER A 634 55.30 0.85 -7.38
N GLY A 635 56.62 1.01 -7.30
CA GLY A 635 57.53 0.72 -8.41
C GLY A 635 57.78 1.96 -9.26
N SER A 636 58.82 1.90 -10.09
CA SER A 636 59.19 3.00 -11.00
C SER A 636 58.24 3.03 -12.20
N SER A 637 57.69 4.18 -12.58
CA SER A 637 56.95 4.33 -13.85
C SER A 637 57.86 4.36 -15.07
N THR A 638 59.18 4.32 -14.87
CA THR A 638 60.21 4.27 -15.91
C THR A 638 60.79 2.87 -16.03
N PHE A 639 60.78 2.33 -17.24
CA PHE A 639 61.35 1.03 -17.59
C PHE A 639 62.68 1.23 -18.30
N LYS A 640 63.77 0.65 -17.79
CA LYS A 640 65.14 0.89 -18.27
C LYS A 640 65.70 -0.34 -18.95
N ASN A 641 65.94 -0.23 -20.26
CA ASN A 641 66.70 -1.24 -21.00
C ASN A 641 68.14 -0.80 -21.19
N THR A 642 69.04 -1.77 -21.15
CA THR A 642 70.46 -1.58 -21.46
C THR A 642 70.89 -2.48 -22.60
N TYR A 643 71.73 -1.97 -23.48
CA TYR A 643 72.36 -2.73 -24.55
C TYR A 643 73.83 -3.00 -24.24
N ALA A 644 74.28 -4.22 -24.50
CA ALA A 644 75.69 -4.59 -24.46
C ALA A 644 76.04 -5.51 -25.64
N ALA A 645 77.05 -5.15 -26.41
CA ALA A 645 77.57 -5.96 -27.49
C ALA A 645 78.53 -7.03 -26.95
N LYS A 646 78.42 -8.26 -27.45
CA LYS A 646 79.36 -9.34 -27.13
C LYS A 646 80.74 -9.04 -27.73
N ALA A 647 81.79 -9.24 -26.94
CA ALA A 647 83.18 -9.05 -27.35
C ALA A 647 83.55 -9.89 -28.60
N VAL A 648 84.49 -9.38 -29.40
CA VAL A 648 85.01 -10.04 -30.61
C VAL A 648 86.50 -10.33 -30.47
N THR A 649 86.92 -11.53 -30.86
CA THR A 649 88.32 -11.95 -30.83
C THR A 649 88.90 -11.92 -32.23
N SER A 650 90.11 -11.37 -32.38
CA SER A 650 90.84 -11.38 -33.64
C SER A 650 91.27 -12.79 -34.05
N GLY A 651 91.63 -12.97 -35.32
CA GLY A 651 92.50 -14.07 -35.71
C GLY A 651 93.89 -13.94 -35.05
N GLU A 652 94.71 -14.99 -35.14
CA GLU A 652 96.08 -14.95 -34.65
C GLU A 652 96.91 -13.90 -35.40
N LEU A 653 97.66 -13.09 -34.67
CA LEU A 653 98.62 -12.18 -35.26
C LEU A 653 99.97 -12.89 -35.40
N THR A 654 100.36 -13.16 -36.63
CA THR A 654 101.64 -13.81 -36.94
C THR A 654 102.59 -12.89 -37.71
N ALA A 655 103.89 -12.99 -37.42
CA ALA A 655 104.95 -12.40 -38.22
C ALA A 655 105.87 -13.48 -38.79
N LYS A 656 106.52 -13.18 -39.91
CA LYS A 656 107.48 -14.08 -40.58
C LYS A 656 108.91 -13.56 -40.39
N LYS A 657 109.78 -14.42 -39.87
CA LYS A 657 111.20 -14.17 -39.69
C LYS A 657 112.02 -14.93 -40.72
N THR A 658 112.96 -14.24 -41.34
CA THR A 658 113.99 -14.84 -42.19
C THR A 658 115.38 -14.39 -41.74
N LEU A 659 116.36 -15.30 -41.82
CA LEU A 659 117.78 -15.00 -41.65
C LEU A 659 118.48 -15.27 -42.99
N LYS A 660 119.00 -14.21 -43.62
CA LYS A 660 119.77 -14.33 -44.86
C LYS A 660 121.24 -14.58 -44.52
N GLY A 661 121.82 -15.63 -45.11
CA GLY A 661 123.22 -16.00 -44.89
C GLY A 661 123.47 -16.96 -43.72
N GLY A 662 122.41 -17.54 -43.14
CA GLY A 662 122.49 -18.55 -42.07
C GLY A 662 121.20 -19.33 -41.86
N ASP A 663 121.30 -20.45 -41.13
CA ASP A 663 120.14 -21.23 -40.69
C ASP A 663 119.42 -20.50 -39.55
N LEU A 664 118.09 -20.39 -39.64
CA LEU A 664 117.26 -19.80 -38.60
C LEU A 664 116.98 -20.85 -37.52
N ALA A 665 117.54 -20.65 -36.32
CA ALA A 665 117.29 -21.53 -35.19
C ALA A 665 115.92 -21.24 -34.54
N ASP A 666 115.35 -22.29 -33.94
CA ASP A 666 114.16 -22.16 -33.10
C ASP A 666 114.43 -21.20 -31.93
N GLN A 667 113.47 -20.34 -31.61
CA GLN A 667 113.51 -19.41 -30.48
C GLN A 667 114.64 -18.35 -30.53
N GLN A 668 115.22 -18.11 -31.71
CA GLN A 668 116.44 -17.29 -31.87
C GLN A 668 116.21 -15.79 -31.70
N PHE A 669 115.16 -15.21 -32.29
CA PHE A 669 114.88 -13.77 -32.27
C PHE A 669 113.59 -13.48 -31.50
N THR A 670 113.59 -12.37 -30.76
CA THR A 670 112.44 -11.95 -29.93
C THR A 670 111.74 -10.76 -30.58
N PHE A 671 110.41 -10.78 -30.59
CA PHE A 671 109.56 -9.75 -31.15
C PHE A 671 108.56 -9.28 -30.10
N THR A 672 108.08 -8.06 -30.26
CA THR A 672 107.08 -7.46 -29.38
C THR A 672 105.87 -7.02 -30.21
N ALA A 673 104.67 -7.18 -29.65
CA ALA A 673 103.44 -6.60 -30.15
C ALA A 673 102.80 -5.82 -28.98
N ALA A 674 102.99 -4.50 -28.98
CA ALA A 674 102.54 -3.63 -27.91
C ALA A 674 101.48 -2.64 -28.43
N PRO A 675 100.43 -2.33 -27.64
CA PRO A 675 99.52 -1.26 -28.02
C PRO A 675 100.27 0.05 -28.18
N GLU A 676 99.95 0.82 -29.22
CA GLU A 676 100.48 2.16 -29.36
C GLU A 676 99.86 3.03 -28.25
N THR A 677 100.68 3.69 -27.43
CA THR A 677 100.17 4.70 -26.49
C THR A 677 99.42 5.73 -27.29
N ALA A 678 98.10 5.84 -27.08
CA ALA A 678 97.25 6.72 -27.85
C ALA A 678 97.88 8.12 -27.94
N LYS A 679 98.16 8.59 -29.16
CA LYS A 679 98.18 10.04 -29.38
C LYS A 679 96.81 10.53 -28.93
N GLU A 680 96.77 11.49 -28.02
CA GLU A 680 95.55 12.17 -27.61
C GLU A 680 94.76 12.56 -28.86
N SER A 681 93.73 11.78 -29.15
CA SER A 681 92.68 12.16 -30.07
C SER A 681 91.81 13.14 -29.30
N GLU A 682 91.56 14.32 -29.88
CA GLU A 682 90.68 15.38 -29.37
C GLU A 682 89.19 14.98 -29.30
N ALA A 683 88.88 13.75 -28.91
CA ALA A 683 87.53 13.33 -28.58
C ALA A 683 87.33 13.51 -27.07
N LYS A 684 86.53 14.50 -26.68
CA LYS A 684 85.96 14.62 -25.34
C LYS A 684 85.01 13.44 -25.09
N ASP A 685 85.55 12.29 -24.76
CA ASP A 685 84.80 11.24 -24.08
C ASP A 685 85.72 10.59 -23.04
N SER A 686 85.31 10.63 -21.78
CA SER A 686 86.12 10.37 -20.58
C SER A 686 86.35 8.88 -20.30
N ASP A 687 86.36 8.05 -21.34
CA ASP A 687 86.56 6.61 -21.23
C ASP A 687 87.84 6.27 -22.00
N ALA A 688 89.00 6.43 -21.35
CA ALA A 688 90.29 6.09 -21.95
C ALA A 688 90.25 4.64 -22.44
N LYS A 689 90.22 4.44 -23.77
CA LYS A 689 90.23 3.12 -24.39
C LYS A 689 91.59 2.46 -24.11
N THR A 690 91.64 1.63 -23.07
CA THR A 690 92.79 0.75 -22.85
C THR A 690 92.79 -0.29 -23.97
N ALA A 691 93.77 -0.23 -24.88
CA ALA A 691 93.89 -1.23 -25.93
C ALA A 691 94.22 -2.60 -25.28
N PRO A 692 93.43 -3.66 -25.56
CA PRO A 692 93.64 -4.97 -24.96
C PRO A 692 94.95 -5.60 -25.43
N ALA A 693 95.61 -6.39 -24.58
CA ALA A 693 96.85 -7.07 -24.97
C ALA A 693 96.57 -8.31 -25.83
N PHE A 694 97.48 -8.63 -26.74
CA PHE A 694 97.53 -9.96 -27.35
C PHE A 694 97.80 -11.03 -26.29
N THR A 695 97.41 -12.28 -26.59
CA THR A 695 97.68 -13.46 -25.73
C THR A 695 99.15 -13.55 -25.35
N SER A 696 100.06 -13.08 -26.22
CA SER A 696 101.48 -12.89 -25.91
C SER A 696 101.98 -11.56 -26.45
N ALA A 697 102.37 -10.64 -25.55
CA ALA A 697 102.97 -9.34 -25.91
C ALA A 697 104.40 -9.48 -26.46
N THR A 698 105.07 -10.60 -26.14
CA THR A 698 106.39 -10.96 -26.67
C THR A 698 106.34 -12.37 -27.23
N ALA A 699 106.89 -12.57 -28.42
CA ALA A 699 106.97 -13.88 -29.06
C ALA A 699 108.34 -14.06 -29.70
N LYS A 700 108.71 -15.30 -29.97
CA LYS A 700 109.95 -15.67 -30.64
C LYS A 700 109.64 -16.45 -31.91
N ASN A 701 110.58 -16.50 -32.85
CA ASN A 701 110.38 -17.29 -34.06
C ASN A 701 110.45 -18.79 -33.76
N ASP A 702 109.65 -19.59 -34.46
CA ASP A 702 109.84 -21.03 -34.54
C ASP A 702 110.95 -21.40 -35.57
N ALA A 703 111.28 -22.69 -35.68
CA ALA A 703 112.24 -23.22 -36.66
C ALA A 703 111.85 -22.96 -38.13
N LYS A 704 110.58 -22.63 -38.44
CA LYS A 704 110.10 -22.25 -39.78
C LYS A 704 110.05 -20.73 -39.97
N GLY A 705 110.43 -19.97 -38.95
CA GLY A 705 110.40 -18.52 -38.93
C GLY A 705 109.05 -17.91 -38.60
N VAL A 706 108.06 -18.67 -38.11
CA VAL A 706 106.77 -18.10 -37.69
C VAL A 706 106.88 -17.55 -36.27
N VAL A 707 106.41 -16.32 -36.07
CA VAL A 707 106.29 -15.67 -34.76
C VAL A 707 104.80 -15.50 -34.51
N ASN A 708 104.25 -16.07 -33.44
CA ASN A 708 102.82 -15.99 -33.15
C ASN A 708 102.57 -15.24 -31.84
N PHE A 709 101.87 -14.10 -31.90
CA PHE A 709 101.47 -13.30 -30.74
C PHE A 709 100.12 -13.75 -30.15
N GLY A 710 99.44 -14.70 -30.80
CA GLY A 710 98.11 -15.17 -30.46
C GLY A 710 97.03 -14.19 -30.89
N THR A 711 95.89 -14.23 -30.19
CA THR A 711 94.73 -13.39 -30.49
C THR A 711 94.60 -12.23 -29.51
N VAL A 712 93.77 -11.26 -29.86
CA VAL A 712 93.33 -10.19 -28.95
C VAL A 712 91.80 -10.11 -28.94
N THR A 713 91.20 -9.92 -27.77
CA THR A 713 89.75 -9.78 -27.61
C THR A 713 89.39 -8.33 -27.34
N PHE A 714 88.47 -7.78 -28.13
CA PHE A 714 87.94 -6.43 -28.01
C PHE A 714 86.56 -6.48 -27.38
N ASP A 715 86.37 -5.78 -26.27
CA ASP A 715 85.11 -5.68 -25.51
C ASP A 715 84.38 -4.34 -25.73
N LYS A 716 85.01 -3.38 -26.40
CA LYS A 716 84.41 -2.10 -26.81
C LYS A 716 84.64 -1.83 -28.30
N ALA A 717 83.69 -1.15 -28.95
CA ALA A 717 83.89 -0.63 -30.31
C ALA A 717 84.94 0.50 -30.31
N GLY A 718 85.75 0.55 -31.35
CA GLY A 718 86.83 1.52 -31.47
C GLY A 718 87.92 1.11 -32.44
N THR A 719 88.87 2.00 -32.60
CA THR A 719 90.07 1.75 -33.41
C THR A 719 91.23 1.49 -32.46
N TYR A 720 91.86 0.32 -32.59
CA TYR A 720 92.96 -0.14 -31.73
C TYR A 720 94.21 -0.35 -32.58
N ALA A 721 95.30 0.33 -32.27
CA ALA A 721 96.57 0.23 -32.99
C ALA A 721 97.65 -0.45 -32.13
N TYR A 722 98.42 -1.35 -32.75
CA TYR A 722 99.49 -2.11 -32.12
C TYR A 722 100.78 -1.95 -32.92
N THR A 723 101.89 -1.69 -32.24
CA THR A 723 103.23 -1.68 -32.84
C THR A 723 103.87 -3.06 -32.68
N VAL A 724 104.24 -3.67 -33.81
CA VAL A 724 104.99 -4.93 -33.87
C VAL A 724 106.42 -4.63 -34.30
N SER A 725 107.40 -5.09 -33.51
CA SER A 725 108.81 -4.82 -33.76
C SER A 725 109.71 -5.99 -33.34
N GLU A 726 110.87 -6.10 -33.99
CA GLU A 726 111.93 -7.01 -33.57
C GLU A 726 112.79 -6.36 -32.48
N LYS A 727 113.11 -7.13 -31.45
CA LYS A 727 114.06 -6.70 -30.41
C LYS A 727 115.48 -7.04 -30.84
N ASN A 728 116.33 -6.02 -30.93
CA ASN A 728 117.76 -6.18 -31.12
C ASN A 728 118.41 -6.63 -29.80
N ASP A 729 118.72 -7.93 -29.68
CA ASP A 729 119.44 -8.54 -28.55
C ASP A 729 120.96 -8.66 -28.80
N ALA A 730 121.49 -7.94 -29.79
CA ALA A 730 122.91 -7.78 -30.08
C ALA A 730 123.68 -9.10 -30.32
N GLN A 731 123.04 -10.09 -30.96
CA GLN A 731 123.74 -11.31 -31.38
C GLN A 731 124.87 -10.97 -32.36
N LYS A 732 126.04 -11.59 -32.15
CA LYS A 732 127.24 -11.33 -32.95
C LYS A 732 126.99 -11.61 -34.43
N ASN A 733 127.48 -10.72 -35.30
CA ASN A 733 127.43 -10.85 -36.76
C ASN A 733 126.01 -10.86 -37.37
N ILE A 734 124.99 -10.38 -36.65
CA ILE A 734 123.62 -10.25 -37.16
C ILE A 734 123.28 -8.77 -37.35
N LYS A 735 122.88 -8.40 -38.57
CA LYS A 735 122.19 -7.13 -38.84
C LYS A 735 120.68 -7.35 -38.68
N TYR A 736 120.07 -6.65 -37.73
CA TYR A 736 118.65 -6.76 -37.41
C TYR A 736 117.78 -5.94 -38.36
N ASP A 737 116.51 -6.34 -38.51
CA ASP A 737 115.49 -5.55 -39.18
C ASP A 737 114.98 -4.46 -38.22
N ASP A 738 115.14 -3.20 -38.58
CA ASP A 738 114.72 -2.03 -37.80
C ASP A 738 113.30 -1.55 -38.15
N SER A 739 112.61 -2.25 -39.04
CA SER A 739 111.23 -1.94 -39.40
C SER A 739 110.31 -2.07 -38.19
N THR A 740 109.27 -1.25 -38.16
CA THR A 740 108.12 -1.42 -37.25
C THR A 740 106.85 -1.58 -38.07
N TYR A 741 105.88 -2.32 -37.53
CA TYR A 741 104.59 -2.53 -38.18
C TYR A 741 103.47 -2.05 -37.27
N THR A 742 102.64 -1.13 -37.74
CA THR A 742 101.41 -0.73 -37.05
C THR A 742 100.26 -1.58 -37.56
N VAL A 743 99.67 -2.39 -36.69
CA VAL A 743 98.47 -3.19 -36.94
C VAL A 743 97.28 -2.48 -36.30
N THR A 744 96.34 -2.01 -37.11
CA THR A 744 95.15 -1.30 -36.64
C THR A 744 93.90 -2.14 -36.88
N TYR A 745 93.16 -2.44 -35.81
CA TYR A 745 91.84 -3.06 -35.86
C TYR A 745 90.77 -2.00 -35.68
N THR A 746 89.85 -1.89 -36.64
CA THR A 746 88.62 -1.12 -36.51
C THR A 746 87.50 -2.06 -36.09
N VAL A 747 87.09 -1.95 -34.83
CA VAL A 747 86.02 -2.74 -34.23
C VAL A 747 84.75 -1.89 -34.21
N THR A 748 83.70 -2.37 -34.85
CA THR A 748 82.37 -1.74 -34.85
C THR A 748 81.40 -2.59 -34.05
N ASP A 749 80.34 -1.96 -33.54
CA ASP A 749 79.16 -2.66 -33.05
C ASP A 749 78.29 -3.02 -34.24
N ASP A 750 77.91 -4.29 -34.37
CA ASP A 750 77.04 -4.76 -35.46
C ASP A 750 75.58 -4.37 -35.27
N THR A 751 75.26 -3.73 -34.13
CA THR A 751 73.92 -3.32 -33.66
C THR A 751 72.93 -4.46 -33.43
N LYS A 752 73.42 -5.70 -33.53
CA LYS A 752 72.72 -6.98 -33.38
C LYS A 752 73.30 -7.76 -32.18
N GLY A 753 73.89 -7.06 -31.22
CA GLY A 753 74.37 -7.61 -29.97
C GLY A 753 75.79 -8.19 -30.02
N SER A 754 76.58 -7.94 -31.07
CA SER A 754 77.98 -8.38 -31.15
C SER A 754 78.91 -7.30 -31.71
N LEU A 755 80.16 -7.31 -31.26
CA LEU A 755 81.20 -6.54 -31.91
C LEU A 755 81.69 -7.29 -33.16
N LYS A 756 82.16 -6.53 -34.15
CA LYS A 756 82.74 -7.05 -35.39
C LYS A 756 84.06 -6.32 -35.65
N ILE A 757 85.09 -7.07 -36.05
CA ILE A 757 86.28 -6.47 -36.65
C ILE A 757 85.91 -6.13 -38.10
N GLU A 758 85.62 -4.85 -38.35
CA GLU A 758 85.23 -4.36 -39.67
C GLU A 758 86.42 -4.31 -40.62
N LYS A 759 87.58 -3.91 -40.09
CA LYS A 759 88.79 -3.70 -40.88
C LYS A 759 90.04 -3.97 -40.04
N THR A 760 91.02 -4.63 -40.65
CA THR A 760 92.39 -4.73 -40.13
C THR A 760 93.33 -4.12 -41.16
N THR A 761 94.19 -3.17 -40.76
CA THR A 761 95.22 -2.57 -41.62
C THR A 761 96.60 -2.79 -41.03
N ILE A 762 97.57 -3.16 -41.87
CA ILE A 762 98.97 -3.31 -41.46
C ILE A 762 99.78 -2.27 -42.22
N VAL A 763 100.54 -1.45 -41.50
CA VAL A 763 101.39 -0.40 -42.07
C VAL A 763 102.82 -0.66 -41.64
N LYS A 764 103.73 -0.85 -42.60
CA LYS A 764 105.17 -0.95 -42.36
C LYS A 764 105.78 0.45 -42.30
N LYS A 765 106.59 0.71 -41.29
CA LYS A 765 107.34 1.94 -41.09
C LYS A 765 108.84 1.62 -41.02
N THR A 766 109.61 2.21 -41.93
CA THR A 766 111.08 2.23 -41.93
C THR A 766 111.58 3.65 -41.72
N ALA A 767 112.90 3.86 -41.65
CA ALA A 767 113.48 5.20 -41.49
C ALA A 767 113.05 6.19 -42.60
N ASP A 768 112.82 5.70 -43.83
CA ASP A 768 112.63 6.53 -45.03
C ASP A 768 111.22 6.44 -45.66
N ASN A 769 110.36 5.52 -45.19
CA ASN A 769 109.04 5.29 -45.82
C ASN A 769 108.00 4.70 -44.86
N THR A 770 106.72 5.00 -45.11
CA THR A 770 105.56 4.38 -44.45
C THR A 770 104.59 3.89 -45.52
N ALA A 771 104.32 2.59 -45.56
CA ALA A 771 103.47 1.98 -46.59
C ALA A 771 102.60 0.85 -46.02
N GLU A 772 101.41 0.64 -46.60
CA GLU A 772 100.58 -0.52 -46.27
C GLU A 772 101.29 -1.83 -46.64
N ALA A 773 101.18 -2.84 -45.80
CA ALA A 773 101.76 -4.16 -45.98
C ALA A 773 100.67 -5.24 -45.93
N LYS A 774 100.88 -6.36 -46.65
CA LYS A 774 99.97 -7.52 -46.62
C LYS A 774 100.27 -8.49 -45.49
N GLU A 775 101.51 -8.49 -45.02
CA GLU A 775 102.00 -9.38 -43.96
C GLU A 775 103.09 -8.67 -43.14
N ILE A 776 103.31 -9.14 -41.91
CA ILE A 776 104.40 -8.68 -41.04
C ILE A 776 105.59 -9.60 -41.30
N ALA A 777 106.70 -9.04 -41.80
CA ALA A 777 107.88 -9.83 -42.13
C ALA A 777 109.16 -9.08 -41.75
N PHE A 778 110.02 -9.75 -40.99
CA PHE A 778 111.32 -9.26 -40.54
C PHE A 778 112.44 -10.08 -41.17
N ALA A 779 113.46 -9.42 -41.70
CA ALA A 779 114.59 -10.09 -42.37
C ALA A 779 115.93 -9.63 -41.77
N ASN A 780 116.60 -10.55 -41.06
CA ASN A 780 117.97 -10.32 -40.58
C ASN A 780 118.99 -10.80 -41.61
N GLN A 781 120.22 -10.28 -41.52
CA GLN A 781 121.33 -10.70 -42.36
C GLN A 781 122.56 -11.07 -41.52
N GLN A 782 123.14 -12.24 -41.77
CA GLN A 782 124.38 -12.68 -41.15
C GLN A 782 125.59 -12.15 -41.94
N GLY A 783 126.49 -11.43 -41.27
CA GLY A 783 127.72 -10.87 -41.87
C GLY A 783 128.93 -11.81 -41.71
N ILE A 784 129.75 -11.94 -42.77
CA ILE A 784 131.04 -12.67 -42.74
C ILE A 784 132.15 -11.72 -42.25
N PRO A 785 133.11 -12.16 -41.40
CA PRO A 785 134.22 -11.30 -40.97
C PRO A 785 135.13 -10.91 -42.14
N ALA A 786 135.34 -9.61 -42.39
CA ALA A 786 136.24 -9.13 -43.43
C ALA A 786 137.69 -9.02 -42.92
N THR A 787 138.62 -9.71 -43.58
CA THR A 787 140.08 -9.60 -43.41
C THR A 787 140.60 -8.30 -44.07
N PRO A 788 141.55 -7.55 -43.46
CA PRO A 788 141.89 -6.19 -43.91
C PRO A 788 143.18 -6.11 -44.72
N LEU A 789 143.23 -5.28 -45.77
CA LEU A 789 144.45 -4.59 -46.25
C LEU A 789 144.14 -3.28 -47.02
N THR A 790 144.57 -2.16 -46.41
CA THR A 790 145.37 -0.99 -46.88
C THR A 790 145.08 -0.22 -48.20
N PRO A 791 145.47 1.09 -48.26
CA PRO A 791 144.65 2.18 -48.82
C PRO A 791 145.30 3.00 -49.96
N ALA A 792 144.50 3.79 -50.68
CA ALA A 792 144.94 4.91 -51.55
C ALA A 792 143.71 5.80 -51.85
N THR A 793 143.55 6.97 -51.22
CA THR A 793 144.04 8.33 -51.53
C THR A 793 142.96 9.23 -52.15
N PRO A 794 142.94 10.53 -51.81
CA PRO A 794 141.74 11.37 -51.88
C PRO A 794 141.83 12.45 -52.96
N VAL A 795 140.69 12.93 -53.49
CA VAL A 795 140.63 14.25 -54.12
C VAL A 795 139.36 15.01 -53.73
N LYS A 796 139.66 16.23 -53.29
CA LYS A 796 138.97 17.51 -53.15
C LYS A 796 137.69 17.80 -54.00
N PRO A 797 136.97 18.87 -53.58
CA PRO A 797 135.60 19.23 -53.94
C PRO A 797 135.55 20.17 -55.14
N ASP A 798 134.36 20.38 -55.72
CA ASP A 798 133.86 21.73 -55.95
C ASP A 798 132.40 21.82 -56.43
N ASP A 799 131.81 22.96 -56.09
CA ASP A 799 130.93 23.83 -56.87
C ASP A 799 129.62 23.33 -57.51
N GLY A 800 128.53 23.83 -56.91
CA GLY A 800 127.60 24.77 -57.53
C GLY A 800 127.28 24.67 -59.02
N ASN A 801 126.01 24.40 -59.35
CA ASN A 801 125.15 25.38 -60.03
C ASN A 801 123.70 24.87 -60.22
N LYS A 802 122.77 25.76 -59.85
CA LYS A 802 121.52 26.20 -60.51
C LYS A 802 121.31 25.72 -61.99
N PRO A 803 120.12 25.93 -62.58
CA PRO A 803 118.77 25.34 -62.42
C PRO A 803 118.21 24.83 -63.77
N GLU A 804 116.89 24.58 -63.80
CA GLU A 804 116.02 24.37 -64.97
C GLU A 804 116.06 22.96 -65.57
N THR A 805 114.93 22.27 -65.66
CA THR A 805 113.96 22.55 -66.72
C THR A 805 112.61 21.90 -66.43
N LYS A 806 111.54 22.67 -66.65
CA LYS A 806 110.17 22.22 -66.92
C LYS A 806 110.17 21.55 -68.32
N PRO A 807 109.52 20.40 -68.54
CA PRO A 807 108.17 20.46 -69.10
C PRO A 807 107.18 19.40 -68.60
N SER A 808 105.97 19.89 -68.40
CA SER A 808 104.70 19.19 -68.28
C SER A 808 104.42 18.28 -69.48
N THR A 809 104.22 16.98 -69.16
CA THR A 809 103.46 15.93 -69.89
C THR A 809 103.75 15.73 -71.37
N PRO A 810 104.09 14.50 -71.81
CA PRO A 810 103.02 13.50 -72.00
C PRO A 810 103.48 12.04 -71.83
N SER A 811 102.60 11.12 -71.42
CA SER A 811 102.78 9.72 -71.84
C SER A 811 101.45 8.96 -71.79
N THR A 812 100.85 8.59 -72.92
CA THR A 812 101.06 7.42 -73.80
C THR A 812 100.72 6.05 -73.19
N THR A 813 99.90 5.31 -73.96
CA THR A 813 99.87 3.85 -74.12
C THR A 813 99.22 3.08 -72.97
N GLU A 814 97.94 2.74 -73.12
CA GLU A 814 97.47 1.41 -73.56
C GLU A 814 97.96 0.25 -72.67
N GLN A 815 97.08 -0.28 -71.83
CA GLN A 815 96.50 -1.62 -72.02
C GLN A 815 95.60 -2.01 -70.83
N LYS A 816 94.30 -2.19 -71.13
CA LYS A 816 93.48 -3.37 -70.79
C LYS A 816 93.59 -3.88 -69.35
N THR A 817 92.68 -3.55 -68.43
CA THR A 817 91.36 -4.18 -68.19
C THR A 817 90.67 -3.33 -67.09
N GLN A 818 89.36 -3.10 -66.97
CA GLN A 818 88.19 -3.85 -67.42
C GLN A 818 86.97 -2.90 -67.32
N ALA A 819 86.35 -2.63 -68.47
CA ALA A 819 84.96 -2.19 -68.64
C ALA A 819 84.59 -2.63 -70.08
N PRO A 820 83.33 -2.99 -70.40
CA PRO A 820 82.32 -1.96 -70.47
C PRO A 820 80.91 -2.39 -70.05
N ALA A 821 80.09 -1.37 -69.88
CA ALA A 821 78.66 -1.47 -69.97
C ALA A 821 78.19 -1.79 -71.42
N LYS A 822 77.09 -2.56 -71.49
CA LYS A 822 76.01 -2.57 -72.51
C LYS A 822 76.28 -3.13 -73.93
N GLN A 823 75.73 -4.33 -74.15
CA GLN A 823 74.81 -4.71 -75.25
C GLN A 823 73.71 -5.56 -74.56
N GLN A 824 72.39 -5.35 -74.60
CA GLN A 824 71.43 -5.19 -75.70
C GLN A 824 71.45 -6.29 -76.78
N ALA A 825 70.63 -7.32 -76.56
CA ALA A 825 69.83 -8.13 -77.50
C ALA A 825 69.14 -9.20 -76.60
N GLN A 826 67.83 -9.46 -76.55
CA GLN A 826 66.69 -9.40 -77.46
C GLN A 826 65.42 -9.12 -76.59
N GLN A 827 64.41 -8.36 -77.05
CA GLN A 827 63.21 -8.87 -77.77
C GLN A 827 62.68 -10.18 -77.17
N ALA A 828 61.42 -10.43 -76.86
CA ALA A 828 60.08 -9.92 -77.20
C ALA A 828 59.13 -10.85 -76.37
N LYS A 829 57.87 -10.62 -76.05
CA LYS A 829 56.80 -9.77 -76.57
C LYS A 829 55.61 -9.92 -75.62
N LYS A 830 54.91 -8.80 -75.37
CA LYS A 830 53.44 -8.60 -75.38
C LYS A 830 52.56 -9.42 -74.40
N ALA A 831 51.51 -8.88 -73.77
CA ALA A 831 50.73 -7.69 -74.11
C ALA A 831 50.08 -7.03 -72.88
N GLN A 832 50.18 -5.71 -72.86
CA GLN A 832 49.23 -4.68 -72.40
C GLN A 832 47.81 -4.87 -73.02
N PRO A 833 46.79 -4.01 -72.75
CA PRO A 833 46.77 -2.86 -71.81
C PRO A 833 45.44 -2.59 -71.05
N LYS A 834 45.60 -1.66 -70.08
CA LYS A 834 44.81 -0.45 -69.71
C LYS A 834 43.32 -0.59 -69.32
N GLN A 835 42.91 -0.15 -68.13
CA GLN A 835 42.90 1.18 -67.46
C GLN A 835 41.60 1.96 -67.70
N LEU A 836 41.16 2.62 -66.62
CA LEU A 836 40.23 3.76 -66.50
C LEU A 836 38.74 3.39 -66.48
N SER A 837 37.84 4.05 -65.74
CA SER A 837 37.81 4.86 -64.51
C SER A 837 36.42 5.51 -64.53
N ARG A 838 35.79 5.66 -63.36
CA ARG A 838 34.68 6.61 -63.08
C ARG A 838 33.38 6.31 -63.84
N THR A 839 32.17 6.58 -63.36
CA THR A 839 31.54 7.61 -62.50
C THR A 839 30.13 7.05 -62.25
N GLY A 840 29.47 7.17 -61.09
CA GLY A 840 28.96 8.41 -60.51
C GLY A 840 27.42 8.43 -60.55
N ALA A 841 26.80 8.84 -59.45
CA ALA A 841 25.41 9.29 -59.26
C ALA A 841 24.30 8.21 -59.36
N ALA A 842 23.68 7.82 -58.25
CA ALA A 842 22.60 8.51 -57.50
C ALA A 842 21.21 8.29 -58.12
N VAL A 843 20.24 7.86 -57.30
CA VAL A 843 18.97 8.57 -57.03
C VAL A 843 18.10 7.74 -56.07
N THR A 844 17.54 8.49 -55.15
CA THR A 844 16.64 8.26 -54.02
C THR A 844 15.21 7.84 -54.43
N GLY A 845 14.46 7.21 -53.51
CA GLY A 845 12.98 7.15 -53.55
C GLY A 845 12.43 5.76 -53.24
N VAL A 846 12.15 5.39 -51.99
CA VAL A 846 10.97 5.69 -51.14
C VAL A 846 9.74 4.83 -51.49
N ALA A 847 9.18 4.22 -50.42
CA ALA A 847 7.77 3.84 -50.23
C ALA A 847 7.25 2.57 -50.96
N ILE A 848 6.31 1.76 -50.45
CA ILE A 848 5.50 1.69 -49.22
C ILE A 848 4.78 0.33 -49.22
N ALA A 849 4.49 -0.18 -48.01
CA ALA A 849 3.40 -1.09 -47.59
C ALA A 849 3.26 -2.50 -48.20
N GLY A 850 2.88 -3.44 -47.32
CA GLY A 850 2.35 -4.74 -47.72
C GLY A 850 2.26 -5.74 -46.57
N LEU A 851 1.33 -5.49 -45.67
CA LEU A 851 0.99 -6.22 -44.44
C LEU A 851 0.33 -7.60 -44.73
N ILE A 852 0.23 -8.47 -43.69
CA ILE A 852 -0.69 -9.63 -43.47
C ILE A 852 -0.01 -11.02 -43.57
N VAL A 853 0.36 -11.70 -42.46
CA VAL A 853 -0.40 -12.48 -41.42
C VAL A 853 -0.57 -13.98 -41.77
N ALA A 854 -0.08 -14.85 -40.86
CA ALA A 854 -0.60 -16.17 -40.39
C ALA A 854 0.58 -16.93 -39.72
N VAL A 855 0.78 -16.97 -38.40
CA VAL A 855 0.07 -17.64 -37.27
C VAL A 855 0.06 -19.18 -37.34
N ILE A 856 0.49 -19.78 -36.21
CA ILE A 856 0.31 -21.15 -35.66
C ILE A 856 1.41 -22.16 -36.08
N GLY A 857 2.09 -22.88 -35.19
CA GLY A 857 1.97 -23.01 -33.74
C GLY A 857 3.02 -23.99 -33.18
N GLY A 858 2.99 -24.17 -31.87
CA GLY A 858 3.82 -25.17 -31.18
C GLY A 858 3.72 -25.03 -29.67
N ALA A 859 2.79 -25.77 -29.07
CA ALA A 859 2.67 -25.97 -27.63
C ALA A 859 3.26 -27.34 -27.24
N MET A 860 3.99 -27.40 -26.13
CA MET A 860 4.19 -28.57 -25.23
C MET A 860 4.96 -28.04 -24.00
N LEU A 861 4.40 -27.83 -22.80
CA LEU A 861 3.77 -28.72 -21.80
C LEU A 861 4.78 -29.67 -21.11
N ILE A 862 4.90 -29.50 -19.78
CA ILE A 862 5.11 -30.49 -18.70
C ILE A 862 6.17 -30.03 -17.67
N ALA A 863 5.72 -29.76 -16.45
CA ALA A 863 6.29 -30.34 -15.22
C ALA A 863 5.36 -30.10 -14.01
N ARG A 864 4.80 -31.19 -13.47
CA ARG A 864 4.26 -31.31 -12.11
C ARG A 864 5.32 -32.01 -11.25
N ARG A 865 5.51 -31.58 -10.01
CA ARG A 865 5.84 -32.49 -8.89
C ARG A 865 5.36 -31.93 -7.55
N ARG A 866 4.67 -32.78 -6.79
CA ARG A 866 4.27 -32.65 -5.37
C ARG A 866 5.32 -33.35 -4.51
N GLU A 867 5.55 -32.84 -3.30
CA GLU A 867 5.66 -33.56 -2.00
C GLU A 867 5.81 -32.49 -0.89
N ILE A 868 4.81 -32.29 -0.03
CA ILE A 868 4.61 -32.86 1.33
C ILE A 868 5.75 -32.54 2.30
N ASN A 869 5.45 -31.74 3.34
CA ASN A 869 5.86 -32.01 4.72
C ASN A 869 4.98 -31.25 5.74
N SER A 870 4.78 -31.92 6.88
CA SER A 870 3.83 -31.68 7.96
C SER A 870 4.18 -30.56 8.93
N LEU A 871 3.20 -29.72 9.30
CA LEU A 871 2.62 -29.54 10.65
C LEU A 871 1.55 -28.43 10.61
#